data_AF-A0A0G3HGK5-F1
#
_entry.id   AF-A0A0G3HGK5-F1
#
_cell.length_a   1.000
_cell.length_b   1.000
_cell.length_c   1.000
_cell.angle_alpha   90.00
_cell.angle_beta   90.00
_cell.angle_gamma   90.00
#
_symmetry.space_group_name_H-M   'P 1'
#
loop_
_entity.id
_entity.type
_entity.pdbx_description
1 polymer ?
#
loop_
_entity_poly.entity_id
_entity_poly.type
_entity_poly.pdbx_seq_one_letter_code
_entity_poly.pdbx_strand_id
1 'polypeptide(L)'
;MTHDRSRAFLVLGVVAVLGGYAVILGRGFIFPLRFDLDALTIAELIDHPYLLTLREFGSYADIARFYSALGIGSNSQLAGMVNYSLYCLTLALAYVRARSAGASLVTPIMLGVAAALGAVFLGTHTKEVLVVVIVLVVLAAPKGGFFEVLLISAMALFGALVRPYWLLVAGAYVVVRLVLTRTRPIPAVLVAIPLCILGASLAWYVVMGTAPDANRTSVNLYREFSANARTLIPRYVEFPEPVGGTVNNLLVGAFLLVPLPLAGLGTVYHLAAAALILTLWGSMAWAMSAYDGRTMPPFVARATALIFAFIAIQAMFEPDFGSALRHLTPMLPLMSLVVADSYAHRRHLRSPHPHRTIAKAGLSMSAPLASSYHPDPAANPGGAPRGVGGHPGGVRVAPDAGLLPRLLKAVGKSVWVIVVCTLLGGALAWGAASFAPKKYTASSEVFVSFDQEIESGQLYQQAMFLQTRLSTYAGFVTSDDLTKQVAERFLGLTAQDIQRQVEAKPLPETVLLSIQATDTDPERARGIAEAVNEELVDMVEALDFTLVEDTDAPLTYDPITGQAVEPEPVSRPLVSLTVISAPELPREPSSPQPLVWIVLGALAGLVLCVLVVVLRALVDRTIKDRAGLEQVTGAPLLGLVPVSKRLAADEIPDYETDSGAAAESFRAIRTSLRFVNVDNPPRTISITSATQSEGKSTLAMNLASALAAEGLNICLVDADLRRPSVAERLGVSIEQNVGVSTVISGECGVDDAIQRYHARSLDVIASGVLPPNPAELLASRACREFLDELAQRYDHVIVDSTPLLAVTDGALLASQVDGSIVVVRHGDTTDDELRNALTAVEAVGATVLGMVLSAVPTQKSSASHYGTYASERKE
;
A
#
# COMPACT_ATOMS: atom_id res chain seq x y z
N MET A 1 0.48 28.27 -30.62
CA MET A 1 -0.50 27.21 -30.24
C MET A 1 -0.61 26.94 -28.74
N THR A 2 0.45 27.06 -27.93
CA THR A 2 0.40 26.85 -26.46
C THR A 2 -0.31 27.98 -25.68
N HIS A 3 -0.22 29.22 -26.16
CA HIS A 3 -0.82 30.38 -25.51
C HIS A 3 -2.37 30.38 -25.57
N ASP A 4 -2.94 29.89 -26.67
CA ASP A 4 -4.37 29.90 -26.94
C ASP A 4 -5.14 28.88 -26.08
N ARG A 5 -4.56 27.67 -25.93
CA ARG A 5 -5.09 26.64 -25.03
C ARG A 5 -5.11 27.11 -23.57
N SER A 6 -4.10 27.85 -23.13
CA SER A 6 -4.04 28.33 -21.74
C SER A 6 -5.14 29.34 -21.39
N ARG A 7 -5.59 30.15 -22.36
CA ARG A 7 -6.70 31.09 -22.18
C ARG A 7 -8.04 30.35 -22.17
N ALA A 8 -8.25 29.41 -23.10
CA ALA A 8 -9.45 28.58 -23.13
C ALA A 8 -9.65 27.80 -21.81
N PHE A 9 -8.58 27.26 -21.22
CA PHE A 9 -8.67 26.56 -19.93
C PHE A 9 -8.97 27.47 -18.75
N LEU A 10 -8.42 28.69 -18.74
CA LEU A 10 -8.71 29.66 -17.68
C LEU A 10 -10.17 30.12 -17.74
N VAL A 11 -10.69 30.33 -18.96
CA VAL A 11 -12.12 30.61 -19.19
C VAL A 11 -12.98 29.44 -18.73
N LEU A 12 -12.64 28.20 -19.11
CA LEU A 12 -13.39 27.00 -18.70
C LEU A 12 -13.41 26.84 -17.17
N GLY A 13 -12.29 27.10 -16.49
CA GLY A 13 -12.19 27.05 -15.04
C GLY A 13 -13.06 28.12 -14.36
N VAL A 14 -13.04 29.35 -14.86
CA VAL A 14 -13.90 30.43 -14.35
C VAL A 14 -15.38 30.10 -14.55
N VAL A 15 -15.74 29.57 -15.73
CA VAL A 15 -17.11 29.14 -16.02
C VAL A 15 -17.55 28.01 -15.09
N ALA A 16 -16.68 27.03 -14.81
CA ALA A 16 -16.99 25.93 -13.89
C ALA A 16 -17.22 26.43 -12.45
N VAL A 17 -16.40 27.36 -11.97
CA VAL A 17 -16.55 27.96 -10.63
C VAL A 17 -17.84 28.79 -10.53
N LEU A 18 -18.10 29.65 -11.52
CA LEU A 18 -19.34 30.46 -11.57
C LEU A 18 -20.59 29.59 -11.70
N GLY A 19 -20.52 28.54 -12.52
CA GLY A 19 -21.58 27.54 -12.64
C GLY A 19 -21.83 26.81 -11.31
N GLY A 20 -20.78 26.46 -10.58
CA GLY A 20 -20.90 25.87 -9.25
C GLY A 20 -21.61 26.78 -8.25
N TYR A 21 -21.29 28.08 -8.23
CA TYR A 21 -22.05 29.05 -7.40
C TYR A 21 -23.51 29.16 -7.81
N ALA A 22 -23.81 29.14 -9.11
CA ALA A 22 -25.20 29.15 -9.57
C ALA A 22 -25.96 27.89 -9.10
N VAL A 23 -25.31 26.73 -9.11
CA VAL A 23 -25.86 25.46 -8.57
C VAL A 23 -26.11 25.55 -7.06
N ILE A 24 -25.22 26.20 -6.30
CA ILE A 24 -25.38 26.39 -4.85
C ILE A 24 -26.52 27.35 -4.53
N LEU A 25 -26.62 28.47 -5.26
CA LEU A 25 -27.69 29.46 -5.06
C LEU A 25 -29.06 28.91 -5.49
N GLY A 26 -29.10 28.12 -6.57
CA GLY A 26 -30.32 27.48 -7.08
C GLY A 26 -30.66 26.13 -6.42
N ARG A 27 -29.91 25.71 -5.40
CA ARG A 27 -29.91 24.33 -4.90
C ARG A 27 -31.30 23.81 -4.53
N GLY A 28 -32.12 24.62 -3.85
CA GLY A 28 -33.47 24.26 -3.43
C GLY A 28 -34.45 23.97 -4.58
N PHE A 29 -34.12 24.37 -5.82
CA PHE A 29 -34.90 24.07 -7.02
C PHE A 29 -34.29 22.94 -7.86
N ILE A 30 -32.99 22.70 -7.71
CA ILE A 30 -32.22 21.80 -8.59
C ILE A 30 -32.15 20.38 -8.01
N PHE A 31 -32.00 20.24 -6.68
CA PHE A 31 -31.78 18.94 -6.05
C PHE A 31 -32.98 18.50 -5.21
N PRO A 32 -33.30 17.18 -5.23
CA PRO A 32 -34.23 16.61 -4.27
C PRO A 32 -33.67 16.67 -2.84
N LEU A 33 -34.55 16.82 -1.85
CA LEU A 33 -34.21 16.94 -0.40
C LEU A 33 -33.22 15.88 0.11
N ARG A 34 -33.21 14.68 -0.47
CA ARG A 34 -32.30 13.59 -0.07
C ARG A 34 -30.81 13.94 -0.14
N PHE A 35 -30.42 14.89 -1.01
CA PHE A 35 -29.03 15.34 -1.11
C PHE A 35 -28.63 16.29 0.05
N ASP A 36 -29.60 16.71 0.85
CA ASP A 36 -29.44 17.68 1.93
C ASP A 36 -29.68 17.10 3.33
N LEU A 37 -30.01 15.81 3.48
CA LEU A 37 -30.30 15.20 4.80
C LEU A 37 -29.21 15.46 5.85
N ASP A 38 -27.93 15.23 5.50
CA ASP A 38 -26.80 15.51 6.41
C ASP A 38 -26.70 17.02 6.73
N ALA A 39 -26.96 17.88 5.75
CA ALA A 39 -26.87 19.33 5.91
C ALA A 39 -28.04 19.91 6.71
N LEU A 40 -29.24 19.32 6.58
CA LEU A 40 -30.44 19.63 7.35
C LEU A 40 -30.24 19.23 8.81
N THR A 41 -29.67 18.05 9.07
CA THR A 41 -29.33 17.61 10.43
C THR A 41 -28.35 18.58 11.10
N ILE A 42 -27.33 19.03 10.37
CA ILE A 42 -26.36 20.03 10.89
C ILE A 42 -27.03 21.38 11.11
N ALA A 43 -27.89 21.82 10.19
CA ALA A 43 -28.61 23.09 10.33
C ALA A 43 -29.55 23.07 11.56
N GLU A 44 -30.26 21.97 11.78
CA GLU A 44 -31.12 21.78 12.95
C GLU A 44 -30.33 21.84 14.27
N LEU A 45 -29.14 21.23 14.31
CA LEU A 45 -28.24 21.32 15.46
C LEU A 45 -27.69 22.73 15.71
N ILE A 46 -27.52 23.53 14.65
CA ILE A 46 -27.10 24.93 14.76
C ILE A 46 -28.24 25.78 15.32
N ASP A 47 -29.47 25.55 14.85
CA ASP A 47 -30.68 26.26 15.30
C ASP A 47 -31.12 25.85 16.71
N HIS A 48 -30.71 24.67 17.17
CA HIS A 48 -31.02 24.14 18.50
C HIS A 48 -29.75 23.78 19.30
N PRO A 49 -29.04 24.78 19.86
CA PRO A 49 -27.75 24.56 20.53
C PRO A 49 -27.78 23.60 21.74
N TYR A 50 -28.95 23.38 22.35
CA TYR A 50 -29.12 22.43 23.45
C TYR A 50 -28.92 20.97 22.96
N LEU A 51 -29.26 20.67 21.71
CA LEU A 51 -29.05 19.34 21.10
C LEU A 51 -27.56 19.01 20.90
N LEU A 52 -26.67 20.00 20.89
CA LEU A 52 -25.22 19.81 20.75
C LEU A 52 -24.59 19.05 21.94
N THR A 53 -25.31 18.94 23.06
CA THR A 53 -24.86 18.18 24.24
C THR A 53 -25.25 16.72 24.21
N LEU A 54 -26.17 16.33 23.31
CA LEU A 54 -26.65 14.97 23.19
C LEU A 54 -25.64 14.11 22.43
N ARG A 55 -25.27 12.98 23.05
CA ARG A 55 -24.23 12.06 22.54
C ARG A 55 -24.64 11.39 21.22
N GLU A 56 -25.94 11.32 20.94
CA GLU A 56 -26.53 10.67 19.76
C GLU A 56 -26.15 11.36 18.44
N PHE A 57 -25.88 12.66 18.45
CA PHE A 57 -25.53 13.41 17.23
C PHE A 57 -24.03 13.32 16.86
N GLY A 58 -23.20 12.75 17.74
CA GLY A 58 -21.79 12.44 17.49
C GLY A 58 -21.05 13.53 16.71
N SER A 59 -20.46 13.16 15.56
CA SER A 59 -19.68 14.08 14.71
C SER A 59 -20.50 15.24 14.11
N TYR A 60 -21.83 15.13 14.02
CA TYR A 60 -22.68 16.20 13.49
C TYR A 60 -22.70 17.42 14.43
N ALA A 61 -22.66 17.19 15.75
CA ALA A 61 -22.58 18.26 16.75
C ALA A 61 -21.24 19.02 16.68
N ASP A 62 -20.13 18.32 16.41
CA ASP A 62 -18.82 18.97 16.27
C ASP A 62 -18.75 19.84 15.02
N ILE A 63 -19.36 19.40 13.93
CA ILE A 63 -19.45 20.16 12.67
C ILE A 63 -20.37 21.37 12.84
N ALA A 64 -21.50 21.22 13.53
CA ALA A 64 -22.39 22.32 13.86
C ALA A 64 -21.64 23.38 14.70
N ARG A 65 -20.89 22.96 15.73
CA ARG A 65 -20.01 23.85 16.51
C ARG A 65 -18.99 24.57 15.65
N PHE A 66 -18.38 23.88 14.70
CA PHE A 66 -17.42 24.48 13.76
C PHE A 66 -18.06 25.58 12.91
N TYR A 67 -19.22 25.33 12.28
CA TYR A 67 -19.90 26.35 11.47
C TYR A 67 -20.44 27.52 12.30
N SER A 68 -20.93 27.25 13.51
CA SER A 68 -21.35 28.29 14.46
C SER A 68 -20.17 29.16 14.91
N ALA A 69 -19.01 28.57 15.20
CA ALA A 69 -17.80 29.31 15.59
C ALA A 69 -17.25 30.20 14.46
N LEU A 70 -17.44 29.80 13.21
CA LEU A 70 -17.08 30.60 12.03
C LEU A 70 -18.08 31.73 11.74
N GLY A 71 -19.20 31.81 12.45
CA GLY A 71 -20.24 32.81 12.23
C GLY A 71 -21.03 32.63 10.93
N ILE A 72 -20.93 31.46 10.30
CA ILE A 72 -21.58 31.14 9.01
C ILE A 72 -22.66 30.06 9.14
N GLY A 73 -22.89 29.52 10.34
CA GLY A 73 -23.83 28.42 10.57
C GLY A 73 -25.30 28.76 10.30
N SER A 74 -25.70 30.02 10.45
CA SER A 74 -27.08 30.46 10.20
C SER A 74 -27.45 30.53 8.71
N ASN A 75 -26.47 30.38 7.81
CA ASN A 75 -26.71 30.47 6.36
C ASN A 75 -25.99 29.33 5.61
N SER A 76 -26.75 28.26 5.34
CA SER A 76 -26.27 27.07 4.61
C SER A 76 -25.73 27.39 3.21
N GLN A 77 -26.29 28.40 2.52
CA GLN A 77 -25.79 28.81 1.21
C GLN A 77 -24.43 29.48 1.33
N LEU A 78 -24.25 30.38 2.30
CA LEU A 78 -22.98 31.04 2.54
C LEU A 78 -21.91 30.03 2.98
N ALA A 79 -22.25 29.11 3.88
CA ALA A 79 -21.38 27.99 4.25
C ALA A 79 -20.98 27.14 3.03
N GLY A 80 -21.95 26.80 2.17
CA GLY A 80 -21.73 26.09 0.91
C GLY A 80 -20.81 26.83 -0.05
N MET A 81 -20.96 28.15 -0.19
CA MET A 81 -20.08 28.98 -1.03
C MET A 81 -18.65 29.02 -0.50
N VAL A 82 -18.46 29.11 0.83
CA VAL A 82 -17.13 29.08 1.46
C VAL A 82 -16.46 27.72 1.25
N ASN A 83 -17.17 26.62 1.51
CA ASN A 83 -16.69 25.27 1.30
C ASN A 83 -16.29 25.03 -0.16
N TYR A 84 -17.16 25.43 -1.10
CA TYR A 84 -16.90 25.30 -2.52
C TYR A 84 -15.71 26.15 -2.98
N SER A 85 -15.56 27.37 -2.46
CA SER A 85 -14.39 28.24 -2.71
C SER A 85 -13.09 27.54 -2.30
N LEU A 86 -13.06 26.96 -1.11
CA LEU A 86 -11.90 26.23 -0.60
C LEU A 86 -11.59 25.01 -1.47
N TYR A 87 -12.61 24.29 -1.92
CA TYR A 87 -12.44 23.16 -2.84
C TYR A 87 -11.94 23.61 -4.22
N CYS A 88 -12.45 24.71 -4.77
CA CYS A 88 -11.95 25.30 -6.01
C CYS A 88 -10.49 25.73 -5.91
N LEU A 89 -10.02 26.18 -4.74
CA LEU A 89 -8.60 26.44 -4.50
C LEU A 89 -7.76 25.17 -4.66
N THR A 90 -8.22 24.02 -4.16
CA THR A 90 -7.52 22.74 -4.36
C THR A 90 -7.48 22.32 -5.83
N LEU A 91 -8.58 22.51 -6.58
CA LEU A 91 -8.62 22.26 -8.02
C LEU A 91 -7.67 23.19 -8.79
N ALA A 92 -7.60 24.47 -8.40
CA ALA A 92 -6.68 25.44 -8.99
C ALA A 92 -5.22 25.06 -8.75
N LEU A 93 -4.86 24.68 -7.52
CA LEU A 93 -3.52 24.21 -7.19
C LEU A 93 -3.15 22.92 -7.93
N ALA A 94 -4.07 21.96 -7.98
CA ALA A 94 -3.91 20.74 -8.76
C ALA A 94 -3.69 21.06 -10.25
N TYR A 95 -4.45 22.01 -10.81
CA TYR A 95 -4.28 22.47 -12.18
C TYR A 95 -2.94 23.16 -12.43
N VAL A 96 -2.51 24.07 -11.55
CA VAL A 96 -1.21 24.77 -11.69
C VAL A 96 -0.06 23.77 -11.70
N ARG A 97 -0.10 22.78 -10.82
CA ARG A 97 0.90 21.70 -10.79
C ARG A 97 0.80 20.80 -12.03
N ALA A 98 -0.40 20.38 -12.43
CA ALA A 98 -0.62 19.61 -13.64
C ALA A 98 -0.13 20.32 -14.91
N ARG A 99 -0.29 21.65 -15.00
CA ARG A 99 0.17 22.47 -16.12
C ARG A 99 1.69 22.47 -16.22
N SER A 100 2.39 22.55 -15.08
CA SER A 100 3.85 22.46 -15.05
C SER A 100 4.37 21.11 -15.53
N ALA A 101 3.58 20.05 -15.38
CA ALA A 101 3.90 18.72 -15.89
C ALA A 101 3.64 18.57 -17.40
N GLY A 102 2.68 19.29 -17.99
CA GLY A 102 2.37 19.20 -19.42
C GLY A 102 1.08 18.42 -19.72
N ALA A 103 -0.01 18.85 -19.08
CA ALA A 103 -1.32 18.23 -19.06
C ALA A 103 -1.94 17.88 -20.43
N SER A 104 -2.71 16.78 -20.45
CA SER A 104 -3.51 16.31 -21.58
C SER A 104 -4.94 16.91 -21.58
N LEU A 105 -5.74 16.59 -22.60
CA LEU A 105 -7.17 16.95 -22.63
C LEU A 105 -8.01 16.22 -21.57
N VAL A 106 -7.49 15.17 -20.91
CA VAL A 106 -8.21 14.40 -19.88
C VAL A 106 -8.25 15.14 -18.55
N THR A 107 -7.15 15.78 -18.15
CA THR A 107 -7.04 16.56 -16.91
C THR A 107 -8.12 17.64 -16.75
N PRO A 108 -8.41 18.51 -17.73
CA PRO A 108 -9.45 19.53 -17.60
C PRO A 108 -10.86 18.94 -17.53
N ILE A 109 -11.12 17.79 -18.17
CA ILE A 109 -12.40 17.09 -18.06
C ILE A 109 -12.60 16.56 -16.64
N MET A 110 -11.57 15.91 -16.06
CA MET A 110 -11.62 15.45 -14.67
C MET A 110 -11.81 16.61 -13.69
N LEU A 111 -11.12 17.75 -13.90
CA LEU A 111 -11.30 18.94 -13.08
C LEU A 111 -12.71 19.54 -13.22
N GLY A 112 -13.31 19.52 -14.41
CA GLY A 112 -14.69 19.96 -14.63
C GLY A 112 -15.70 19.07 -13.92
N VAL A 113 -15.54 17.74 -14.02
CA VAL A 113 -16.34 16.76 -13.28
C VAL A 113 -16.17 16.96 -11.77
N ALA A 114 -14.93 17.14 -11.31
CA ALA A 114 -14.63 17.40 -9.91
C ALA A 114 -15.28 18.69 -9.41
N ALA A 115 -15.27 19.77 -10.20
CA ALA A 115 -15.93 21.04 -9.89
C ALA A 115 -17.46 20.89 -9.81
N ALA A 116 -18.07 20.11 -10.70
CA ALA A 116 -19.50 19.83 -10.66
C ALA A 116 -19.88 19.05 -9.40
N LEU A 117 -19.18 17.94 -9.11
CA LEU A 117 -19.41 17.13 -7.90
C LEU A 117 -19.16 17.93 -6.62
N GLY A 118 -18.16 18.81 -6.62
CA GLY A 118 -17.90 19.73 -5.51
C GLY A 118 -19.08 20.66 -5.22
N ALA A 119 -19.73 21.21 -6.26
CA ALA A 119 -20.91 22.05 -6.07
C ALA A 119 -22.10 21.26 -5.50
N VAL A 120 -22.24 19.98 -5.89
CA VAL A 120 -23.28 19.09 -5.35
C VAL A 120 -23.02 18.72 -3.90
N PHE A 121 -21.80 18.27 -3.57
CA PHE A 121 -21.52 17.61 -2.30
C PHE A 121 -20.86 18.49 -1.23
N LEU A 122 -20.22 19.59 -1.63
CA LEU A 122 -19.64 20.57 -0.71
C LEU A 122 -20.40 21.90 -0.68
N GLY A 123 -21.46 22.03 -1.49
CA GLY A 123 -22.28 23.23 -1.62
C GLY A 123 -23.27 23.52 -0.49
N THR A 124 -23.10 22.89 0.68
CA THR A 124 -23.93 23.06 1.90
C THR A 124 -23.10 22.79 3.16
N HIS A 125 -23.69 22.88 4.36
CA HIS A 125 -23.07 22.35 5.57
C HIS A 125 -22.61 20.90 5.38
N THR A 126 -21.31 20.65 5.49
CA THR A 126 -20.76 19.32 5.28
C THR A 126 -19.52 19.05 6.12
N LYS A 127 -19.35 17.80 6.52
CA LYS A 127 -18.12 17.27 7.13
C LYS A 127 -16.95 17.22 6.14
N GLU A 128 -17.25 17.09 4.85
CA GLU A 128 -16.23 16.79 3.84
C GLU A 128 -15.28 17.97 3.58
N VAL A 129 -15.67 19.19 3.97
CA VAL A 129 -14.81 20.38 3.87
C VAL A 129 -13.50 20.19 4.66
N LEU A 130 -13.53 19.45 5.76
CA LEU A 130 -12.34 19.25 6.60
C LEU A 130 -11.33 18.30 5.94
N VAL A 131 -11.81 17.38 5.09
CA VAL A 131 -10.95 16.52 4.26
C VAL A 131 -10.23 17.34 3.18
N VAL A 132 -10.87 18.39 2.66
CA VAL A 132 -10.26 19.32 1.70
C VAL A 132 -9.00 19.98 2.27
N VAL A 133 -8.94 20.22 3.59
CA VAL A 133 -7.74 20.75 4.27
C VAL A 133 -6.58 19.75 4.20
N ILE A 134 -6.84 18.45 4.42
CA ILE A 134 -5.82 17.39 4.31
C ILE A 134 -5.31 17.31 2.86
N VAL A 135 -6.22 17.37 1.89
CA VAL A 135 -5.89 17.39 0.46
C VAL A 135 -5.05 18.62 0.10
N LEU A 136 -5.36 19.79 0.69
CA LEU A 136 -4.57 21.00 0.53
C LEU A 136 -3.15 20.84 1.09
N VAL A 137 -2.97 20.17 2.24
CA VAL A 137 -1.63 19.86 2.79
C VAL A 137 -0.82 19.01 1.81
N VAL A 138 -1.43 17.98 1.22
CA VAL A 138 -0.76 17.17 0.18
C VAL A 138 -0.38 18.06 -1.00
N LEU A 139 -1.33 18.83 -1.52
CA LEU A 139 -1.15 19.74 -2.67
C LEU A 139 -0.20 20.91 -2.38
N ALA A 140 0.07 21.27 -1.13
CA ALA A 140 1.02 22.31 -0.78
C ALA A 140 2.43 21.73 -0.59
N ALA A 141 2.55 20.51 -0.06
CA ALA A 141 3.81 19.91 0.38
C ALA A 141 4.90 19.83 -0.71
N PRO A 142 6.07 20.50 -0.53
CA PRO A 142 7.27 20.30 -1.36
C PRO A 142 7.97 18.95 -1.10
N LYS A 143 9.16 18.78 -1.69
CA LYS A 143 10.01 17.58 -1.57
C LYS A 143 10.60 17.50 -0.15
N GLY A 144 10.64 16.30 0.46
CA GLY A 144 11.34 16.04 1.75
C GLY A 144 10.53 15.23 2.77
N GLY A 145 11.23 14.55 3.69
CA GLY A 145 10.64 13.65 4.70
C GLY A 145 9.81 14.36 5.79
N PHE A 146 10.10 15.62 6.09
CA PHE A 146 9.31 16.43 7.04
C PHE A 146 7.81 16.47 6.69
N PHE A 147 7.50 16.52 5.40
CA PHE A 147 6.11 16.60 4.93
C PHE A 147 5.34 15.28 5.05
N GLU A 148 6.03 14.13 5.13
CA GLU A 148 5.36 12.86 5.46
C GLU A 148 4.86 12.90 6.91
N VAL A 149 5.71 13.36 7.84
CA VAL A 149 5.34 13.51 9.25
C VAL A 149 4.20 14.54 9.41
N LEU A 150 4.28 15.67 8.71
CA LEU A 150 3.24 16.69 8.74
C LEU A 150 1.88 16.13 8.25
N LEU A 151 1.89 15.37 7.15
CA LEU A 151 0.67 14.79 6.60
C LEU A 151 0.07 13.73 7.54
N ILE A 152 0.90 12.83 8.09
CA ILE A 152 0.46 11.82 9.06
C ILE A 152 -0.10 12.51 10.32
N SER A 153 0.58 13.54 10.81
CA SER A 153 0.13 14.31 11.97
C SER A 153 -1.20 15.03 11.69
N ALA A 154 -1.39 15.59 10.49
CA ALA A 154 -2.65 16.22 10.10
C ALA A 154 -3.81 15.21 10.05
N MET A 155 -3.58 14.01 9.49
CA MET A 155 -4.58 12.93 9.48
C MET A 155 -4.88 12.43 10.90
N ALA A 156 -3.86 12.27 11.74
CA ALA A 156 -4.02 11.82 13.12
C ALA A 156 -4.77 12.84 13.98
N LEU A 157 -4.44 14.13 13.84
CA LEU A 157 -5.14 15.22 14.51
C LEU A 157 -6.61 15.30 14.08
N PHE A 158 -6.88 15.16 12.78
CA PHE A 158 -8.24 15.08 12.27
C PHE A 158 -8.99 13.85 12.81
N GLY A 159 -8.29 12.73 12.91
CA GLY A 159 -8.80 11.51 13.54
C GLY A 159 -9.21 11.73 14.99
N ALA A 160 -8.34 12.35 15.78
CA ALA A 160 -8.55 12.59 17.21
C ALA A 160 -9.65 13.62 17.50
N LEU A 161 -9.79 14.66 16.66
CA LEU A 161 -10.67 15.79 16.94
C LEU A 161 -12.04 15.72 16.27
N VAL A 162 -12.15 15.02 15.13
CA VAL A 162 -13.35 15.10 14.29
C VAL A 162 -13.89 13.71 13.93
N ARG A 163 -13.03 12.82 13.43
CA ARG A 163 -13.47 11.52 12.90
C ARG A 163 -12.53 10.39 13.30
N PRO A 164 -12.81 9.63 14.37
CA PRO A 164 -11.91 8.61 14.91
C PRO A 164 -11.36 7.60 13.88
N TYR A 165 -12.16 7.20 12.88
CA TYR A 165 -11.70 6.24 11.87
C TYR A 165 -10.56 6.78 10.97
N TRP A 166 -10.31 8.09 10.94
CA TRP A 166 -9.17 8.65 10.22
C TRP A 166 -7.81 8.26 10.83
N LEU A 167 -7.78 7.77 12.07
CA LEU A 167 -6.61 7.08 12.62
C LEU A 167 -6.27 5.81 11.83
N LEU A 168 -7.29 5.07 11.39
CA LEU A 168 -7.11 3.91 10.51
C LEU A 168 -6.65 4.34 9.11
N VAL A 169 -7.14 5.48 8.60
CA VAL A 169 -6.69 6.05 7.32
C VAL A 169 -5.21 6.42 7.40
N ALA A 170 -4.76 7.03 8.51
CA ALA A 170 -3.35 7.35 8.72
C ALA A 170 -2.47 6.08 8.79
N GLY A 171 -2.95 5.02 9.45
CA GLY A 171 -2.27 3.72 9.48
C GLY A 171 -2.18 3.08 8.09
N ALA A 172 -3.30 2.99 7.38
CA ALA A 172 -3.35 2.47 6.02
C ALA A 172 -2.49 3.29 5.05
N TYR A 173 -2.42 4.61 5.23
CA TYR A 173 -1.56 5.49 4.45
C TYR A 173 -0.09 5.08 4.57
N VAL A 174 0.41 4.87 5.79
CA VAL A 174 1.79 4.45 6.01
C VAL A 174 2.08 3.11 5.33
N VAL A 175 1.16 2.15 5.43
CA VAL A 175 1.29 0.84 4.77
C VAL A 175 1.36 0.99 3.25
N VAL A 176 0.35 1.63 2.64
CA VAL A 176 0.29 1.82 1.19
C VAL A 176 1.51 2.61 0.69
N ARG A 177 1.93 3.65 1.43
CA ARG A 177 3.09 4.48 1.11
C ARG A 177 4.37 3.65 1.08
N LEU A 178 4.59 2.82 2.09
CA LEU A 178 5.77 1.96 2.19
C LEU A 178 5.82 0.94 1.05
N VAL A 179 4.68 0.33 0.71
CA VAL A 179 4.59 -0.61 -0.41
C VAL A 179 4.87 0.09 -1.76
N LEU A 180 4.31 1.29 -1.98
CA LEU A 180 4.53 2.09 -3.20
C LEU A 180 5.99 2.53 -3.41
N THR A 181 6.78 2.71 -2.35
CA THR A 181 8.22 3.05 -2.50
C THR A 181 9.09 1.87 -2.93
N ARG A 182 8.56 0.65 -2.86
CA ARG A 182 9.33 -0.60 -2.99
C ARG A 182 8.88 -1.45 -4.16
N THR A 183 7.72 -1.18 -4.73
CA THR A 183 7.10 -2.00 -5.78
C THR A 183 6.52 -1.16 -6.91
N ARG A 184 6.22 -1.83 -8.02
CA ARG A 184 5.43 -1.22 -9.09
C ARG A 184 4.06 -0.80 -8.54
N PRO A 185 3.55 0.36 -8.96
CA PRO A 185 2.40 0.98 -8.33
C PRO A 185 1.12 0.13 -8.42
N ILE A 186 0.89 -0.58 -9.53
CA ILE A 186 -0.33 -1.40 -9.68
C ILE A 186 -0.30 -2.63 -8.75
N PRO A 187 0.73 -3.49 -8.81
CA PRO A 187 0.83 -4.60 -7.85
C PRO A 187 0.87 -4.15 -6.39
N ALA A 188 1.49 -3.00 -6.10
CA ALA A 188 1.53 -2.40 -4.77
C ALA A 188 0.13 -2.25 -4.18
N VAL A 189 -0.76 -1.62 -4.96
CA VAL A 189 -2.10 -1.26 -4.52
C VAL A 189 -3.02 -2.48 -4.45
N LEU A 190 -2.90 -3.40 -5.41
CA LEU A 190 -3.67 -4.66 -5.40
C LEU A 190 -3.37 -5.53 -4.18
N VAL A 191 -2.15 -5.46 -3.65
CA VAL A 191 -1.75 -6.17 -2.43
C VAL A 191 -2.08 -5.36 -1.17
N ALA A 192 -1.80 -4.05 -1.18
CA ALA A 192 -1.95 -3.21 0.01
C ALA A 192 -3.42 -3.00 0.41
N ILE A 193 -4.35 -2.82 -0.54
CA ILE A 193 -5.77 -2.57 -0.20
C ILE A 193 -6.39 -3.74 0.58
N PRO A 194 -6.36 -5.00 0.08
CA PRO A 194 -6.95 -6.11 0.84
C PRO A 194 -6.28 -6.31 2.19
N LEU A 195 -4.95 -6.14 2.29
CA LEU A 195 -4.22 -6.24 3.55
C LEU A 195 -4.63 -5.16 4.55
N CYS A 196 -4.84 -3.92 4.09
CA CYS A 196 -5.34 -2.83 4.94
C CYS A 196 -6.76 -3.11 5.43
N ILE A 197 -7.66 -3.56 4.54
CA ILE A 197 -9.05 -3.91 4.90
C ILE A 197 -9.07 -5.05 5.92
N LEU A 198 -8.30 -6.10 5.67
CA LEU A 198 -8.20 -7.29 6.53
C LEU A 198 -7.64 -6.93 7.91
N GLY A 199 -6.52 -6.20 7.94
CA GLY A 199 -5.88 -5.76 9.18
C GLY A 199 -6.76 -4.81 9.98
N ALA A 200 -7.40 -3.83 9.32
CA ALA A 200 -8.29 -2.90 9.99
C ALA A 200 -9.59 -3.57 10.48
N SER A 201 -10.16 -4.50 9.72
CA SER A 201 -11.35 -5.27 10.12
C SER A 201 -11.10 -6.11 11.37
N LEU A 202 -9.96 -6.81 11.39
CA LEU A 202 -9.57 -7.61 12.55
C LEU A 202 -9.25 -6.73 13.76
N ALA A 203 -8.49 -5.64 13.57
CA ALA A 203 -8.19 -4.70 14.63
C ALA A 203 -9.46 -4.08 15.23
N TRP A 204 -10.43 -3.73 14.37
CA TRP A 204 -11.73 -3.23 14.79
C TRP A 204 -12.46 -4.23 15.67
N TYR A 205 -12.57 -5.49 15.24
CA TYR A 205 -13.24 -6.52 16.03
C TYR A 205 -12.59 -6.73 17.40
N VAL A 206 -11.25 -6.79 17.44
CA VAL A 206 -10.48 -6.97 18.68
C VAL A 206 -10.67 -5.79 19.65
N VAL A 207 -10.67 -4.56 19.14
CA VAL A 207 -10.74 -3.34 19.97
C VAL A 207 -12.18 -3.01 20.38
N MET A 208 -13.13 -3.13 19.46
CA MET A 208 -14.52 -2.68 19.67
C MET A 208 -15.45 -3.81 20.10
N GLY A 209 -15.05 -5.08 19.96
CA GLY A 209 -15.88 -6.23 20.30
C GLY A 209 -17.15 -6.38 19.44
N THR A 210 -17.24 -5.67 18.31
CA THR A 210 -18.38 -5.67 17.39
C THR A 210 -17.97 -6.17 16.02
N ALA A 211 -18.93 -6.68 15.23
CA ALA A 211 -18.68 -7.15 13.87
C ALA A 211 -17.90 -6.10 13.04
N PRO A 212 -16.92 -6.50 12.22
CA PRO A 212 -16.14 -5.55 11.42
C PRO A 212 -16.95 -4.64 10.48
N ASP A 213 -18.15 -5.05 10.09
CA ASP A 213 -19.07 -4.28 9.25
C ASP A 213 -20.24 -3.67 10.04
N ALA A 214 -20.22 -3.75 11.38
CA ALA A 214 -21.32 -3.33 12.25
C ALA A 214 -21.72 -1.86 12.04
N ASN A 215 -20.76 -0.96 11.81
CA ASN A 215 -21.05 0.46 11.56
C ASN A 215 -21.84 0.67 10.28
N ARG A 216 -21.53 -0.09 9.24
CA ARG A 216 -22.25 -0.03 7.96
C ARG A 216 -23.67 -0.54 8.15
N THR A 217 -23.79 -1.72 8.76
CA THR A 217 -25.08 -2.39 8.91
C THR A 217 -26.01 -1.65 9.86
N SER A 218 -25.49 -1.04 10.94
CA SER A 218 -26.32 -0.25 11.86
C SER A 218 -26.91 0.99 11.18
N VAL A 219 -26.11 1.71 10.38
CA VAL A 219 -26.59 2.87 9.61
C VAL A 219 -27.60 2.45 8.54
N ASN A 220 -27.41 1.29 7.91
CA ASN A 220 -28.37 0.77 6.94
C ASN A 220 -29.75 0.50 7.56
N LEU A 221 -29.81 -0.05 8.78
CA LEU A 221 -31.07 -0.29 9.48
C LEU A 221 -31.90 0.99 9.66
N TYR A 222 -31.27 2.10 10.08
CA TYR A 222 -31.97 3.39 10.18
C TYR A 222 -32.42 3.96 8.82
N ARG A 223 -31.66 3.66 7.76
CA ARG A 223 -31.91 4.19 6.40
C ARG A 223 -32.93 3.38 5.61
N GLU A 224 -33.12 2.12 5.95
CA GLU A 224 -34.10 1.24 5.32
C GLU A 224 -35.53 1.74 5.55
N PHE A 225 -35.81 2.31 6.74
CA PHE A 225 -37.09 2.92 7.06
C PHE A 225 -37.30 4.32 6.43
N SER A 226 -36.25 4.97 5.92
CA SER A 226 -36.32 6.31 5.32
C SER A 226 -36.22 6.27 3.79
N ALA A 227 -37.23 5.69 3.12
CA ALA A 227 -37.60 5.86 1.70
C ALA A 227 -36.53 5.72 0.57
N ASN A 228 -35.25 5.44 0.84
CA ASN A 228 -34.19 5.32 -0.18
C ASN A 228 -33.23 4.15 0.09
N ALA A 229 -33.77 2.93 0.14
CA ALA A 229 -32.98 1.70 0.28
C ALA A 229 -32.15 1.31 -0.98
N ARG A 230 -32.35 1.98 -2.13
CA ARG A 230 -31.90 1.47 -3.44
C ARG A 230 -30.39 1.57 -3.70
N THR A 231 -29.64 2.42 -2.99
CA THR A 231 -28.18 2.54 -3.15
C THR A 231 -27.40 1.96 -1.97
N LEU A 232 -28.10 1.39 -0.98
CA LEU A 232 -27.50 0.79 0.20
C LEU A 232 -26.58 -0.36 -0.20
N ILE A 233 -25.45 -0.47 0.50
CA ILE A 233 -24.51 -1.58 0.36
C ILE A 233 -24.95 -2.64 1.36
N PRO A 234 -25.61 -3.73 0.92
CA PRO A 234 -26.09 -4.75 1.82
C PRO A 234 -24.93 -5.57 2.39
N ARG A 235 -25.27 -6.44 3.33
CA ARG A 235 -24.39 -7.57 3.66
C ARG A 235 -24.47 -8.58 2.51
N TYR A 236 -23.34 -8.92 1.91
CA TYR A 236 -23.28 -9.83 0.76
C TYR A 236 -23.18 -11.30 1.18
N VAL A 237 -22.60 -11.57 2.35
CA VAL A 237 -22.44 -12.93 2.86
C VAL A 237 -22.72 -13.00 4.36
N GLU A 238 -23.38 -14.07 4.79
CA GLU A 238 -23.69 -14.36 6.19
C GLU A 238 -22.77 -15.46 6.71
N PHE A 239 -21.68 -15.07 7.37
CA PHE A 239 -20.79 -15.98 8.09
C PHE A 239 -20.63 -15.54 9.55
N PRO A 240 -20.18 -16.44 10.44
CA PRO A 240 -19.87 -16.08 11.83
C PRO A 240 -18.84 -14.95 11.94
N GLU A 241 -19.00 -14.10 12.94
CA GLU A 241 -18.07 -13.00 13.18
C GLU A 241 -16.74 -13.46 13.74
N PRO A 242 -15.65 -12.73 13.42
CA PRO A 242 -15.51 -11.59 12.51
C PRO A 242 -15.29 -11.97 11.05
N VAL A 243 -15.31 -13.26 10.70
CA VAL A 243 -15.05 -13.70 9.32
C VAL A 243 -16.10 -13.12 8.37
N GLY A 244 -17.37 -13.18 8.76
CA GLY A 244 -18.47 -12.55 8.03
C GLY A 244 -18.24 -11.07 7.74
N GLY A 245 -18.06 -10.25 8.77
CA GLY A 245 -17.86 -8.81 8.56
C GLY A 245 -16.59 -8.48 7.78
N THR A 246 -15.51 -9.25 7.97
CA THR A 246 -14.24 -9.05 7.25
C THR A 246 -14.37 -9.37 5.76
N VAL A 247 -15.01 -10.49 5.41
CA VAL A 247 -15.26 -10.88 4.01
C VAL A 247 -16.18 -9.84 3.34
N ASN A 248 -17.21 -9.39 4.03
CA ASN A 248 -18.07 -8.33 3.53
C ASN A 248 -17.29 -7.04 3.25
N ASN A 249 -16.45 -6.58 4.18
CA ASN A 249 -15.62 -5.38 3.96
C ASN A 249 -14.66 -5.55 2.77
N LEU A 250 -14.09 -6.74 2.54
CA LEU A 250 -13.27 -7.01 1.35
C LEU A 250 -14.08 -6.91 0.05
N LEU A 251 -15.30 -7.45 0.03
CA LEU A 251 -16.21 -7.33 -1.11
C LEU A 251 -16.61 -5.88 -1.36
N VAL A 252 -16.97 -5.14 -0.30
CA VAL A 252 -17.27 -3.70 -0.40
C VAL A 252 -16.08 -2.94 -0.97
N GLY A 253 -14.87 -3.19 -0.48
CA GLY A 253 -13.66 -2.54 -1.00
C GLY A 253 -13.45 -2.80 -2.49
N ALA A 254 -13.71 -4.03 -2.96
CA ALA A 254 -13.68 -4.35 -4.38
C ALA A 254 -14.80 -3.62 -5.17
N PHE A 255 -16.01 -3.56 -4.62
CA PHE A 255 -17.14 -2.91 -5.28
C PHE A 255 -17.06 -1.37 -5.29
N LEU A 256 -16.34 -0.75 -4.36
CA LEU A 256 -16.04 0.68 -4.41
C LEU A 256 -15.07 1.05 -5.55
N LEU A 257 -14.24 0.10 -5.98
CA LEU A 257 -13.36 0.26 -7.14
C LEU A 257 -14.08 -0.12 -8.45
N VAL A 258 -14.87 -1.20 -8.41
CA VAL A 258 -15.61 -1.74 -9.55
C VAL A 258 -17.08 -1.92 -9.15
N PRO A 259 -17.94 -0.90 -9.35
CA PRO A 259 -19.31 -0.86 -8.81
C PRO A 259 -20.29 -1.73 -9.60
N LEU A 260 -20.01 -3.04 -9.70
CA LEU A 260 -20.88 -4.04 -10.33
C LEU A 260 -22.28 -4.10 -9.69
N PRO A 261 -22.43 -4.11 -8.35
CA PRO A 261 -23.76 -4.13 -7.72
C PRO A 261 -24.59 -2.90 -8.08
N LEU A 262 -23.94 -1.73 -8.14
CA LEU A 262 -24.59 -0.48 -8.53
C LEU A 262 -25.08 -0.54 -9.98
N ALA A 263 -24.25 -1.05 -10.90
CA ALA A 263 -24.64 -1.23 -12.30
C ALA A 263 -25.80 -2.23 -12.47
N GLY A 264 -25.85 -3.27 -11.64
CA GLY A 264 -26.90 -4.29 -11.64
C GLY A 264 -28.31 -3.78 -11.31
N LEU A 265 -28.43 -2.60 -10.67
CA LEU A 265 -29.73 -1.98 -10.36
C LEU A 265 -30.46 -1.42 -11.59
N GLY A 266 -29.80 -1.34 -12.75
CA GLY A 266 -30.42 -1.15 -14.07
C GLY A 266 -31.06 0.21 -14.38
N THR A 267 -31.11 1.16 -13.44
CA THR A 267 -31.63 2.50 -13.75
C THR A 267 -30.57 3.40 -14.40
N VAL A 268 -31.01 4.36 -15.22
CA VAL A 268 -30.12 5.31 -15.92
C VAL A 268 -29.18 6.05 -14.94
N TYR A 269 -29.69 6.43 -13.76
CA TYR A 269 -28.90 7.10 -12.74
C TYR A 269 -27.76 6.21 -12.20
N HIS A 270 -28.07 4.94 -11.86
CA HIS A 270 -27.07 4.02 -11.32
C HIS A 270 -26.02 3.62 -12.36
N LEU A 271 -26.42 3.44 -13.63
CA LEU A 271 -25.50 3.19 -14.73
C LEU A 271 -24.56 4.37 -14.97
N ALA A 272 -25.08 5.61 -14.92
CA ALA A 272 -24.26 6.81 -15.05
C ALA A 272 -23.26 6.96 -13.89
N ALA A 273 -23.69 6.70 -12.65
CA ALA A 273 -22.82 6.72 -11.48
C ALA A 273 -21.74 5.64 -11.54
N ALA A 274 -22.09 4.41 -11.92
CA ALA A 274 -21.15 3.32 -12.11
C ALA A 274 -20.12 3.63 -13.21
N ALA A 275 -20.57 4.18 -14.35
CA ALA A 275 -19.68 4.59 -15.44
C ALA A 275 -18.72 5.71 -15.01
N LEU A 276 -19.18 6.67 -14.22
CA LEU A 276 -18.34 7.73 -13.66
C LEU A 276 -17.24 7.15 -12.76
N ILE A 277 -17.60 6.28 -11.81
CA ILE A 277 -16.65 5.63 -10.89
C ILE A 277 -15.63 4.79 -11.67
N LEU A 278 -16.08 3.98 -12.64
CA LEU A 278 -15.20 3.19 -13.50
C LEU A 278 -14.25 4.06 -14.33
N THR A 279 -14.70 5.22 -14.80
CA THR A 279 -13.86 6.16 -15.54
C THR A 279 -12.79 6.77 -14.63
N LEU A 280 -13.15 7.16 -13.41
CA LEU A 280 -12.21 7.69 -12.42
C LEU A 280 -11.13 6.65 -12.07
N TRP A 281 -11.52 5.43 -11.71
CA TRP A 281 -10.55 4.38 -11.36
C TRP A 281 -9.78 3.86 -12.57
N GLY A 282 -10.40 3.77 -13.74
CA GLY A 282 -9.72 3.45 -14.99
C GLY A 282 -8.64 4.47 -15.36
N SER A 283 -8.93 5.76 -15.18
CA SER A 283 -7.93 6.82 -15.36
C SER A 283 -6.77 6.72 -14.37
N MET A 284 -7.06 6.34 -13.12
CA MET A 284 -6.05 6.14 -12.07
C MET A 284 -5.16 4.94 -12.37
N ALA A 285 -5.75 3.79 -12.74
CA ALA A 285 -5.01 2.59 -13.13
C ALA A 285 -4.13 2.87 -14.36
N TRP A 286 -4.66 3.56 -15.35
CA TRP A 286 -3.89 4.02 -16.51
C TRP A 286 -2.73 4.94 -16.10
N ALA A 287 -2.97 5.89 -15.20
CA ALA A 287 -1.93 6.80 -14.71
C ALA A 287 -0.81 6.06 -13.97
N MET A 288 -1.19 5.13 -13.09
CA MET A 288 -0.24 4.30 -12.34
C MET A 288 0.61 3.43 -13.26
N SER A 289 0.02 2.84 -14.31
CA SER A 289 0.78 2.02 -15.29
C SER A 289 1.87 2.81 -16.02
N ALA A 290 1.83 4.15 -16.02
CA ALA A 290 2.89 4.97 -16.58
C ALA A 290 4.22 4.87 -15.81
N TYR A 291 4.16 4.42 -14.54
CA TYR A 291 5.32 4.27 -13.67
C TYR A 291 5.66 2.78 -13.43
N ASP A 292 5.07 1.85 -14.19
CA ASP A 292 5.46 0.44 -14.11
C ASP A 292 6.90 0.27 -14.61
N GLY A 293 7.80 -0.06 -13.68
CA GLY A 293 9.25 -0.19 -13.93
C GLY A 293 10.10 0.98 -13.45
N ARG A 294 9.51 2.03 -12.84
CA ARG A 294 10.24 3.18 -12.27
C ARG A 294 9.62 3.62 -10.94
N THR A 295 10.39 4.29 -10.08
CA THR A 295 9.87 4.85 -8.83
C THR A 295 8.97 6.05 -9.12
N MET A 296 7.77 6.06 -8.54
CA MET A 296 6.90 7.25 -8.60
C MET A 296 7.59 8.45 -7.92
N PRO A 297 7.44 9.67 -8.47
CA PRO A 297 7.86 10.87 -7.77
C PRO A 297 7.26 10.92 -6.36
N PRO A 298 8.00 11.37 -5.33
CA PRO A 298 7.54 11.31 -3.94
C PRO A 298 6.16 11.95 -3.74
N PHE A 299 5.91 13.07 -4.41
CA PHE A 299 4.63 13.75 -4.37
C PHE A 299 3.47 12.91 -4.95
N VAL A 300 3.64 12.33 -6.14
CA VAL A 300 2.63 11.49 -6.80
C VAL A 300 2.33 10.28 -5.93
N ALA A 301 3.38 9.67 -5.36
CA ALA A 301 3.24 8.52 -4.50
C ALA A 301 2.51 8.85 -3.17
N ARG A 302 2.66 10.06 -2.61
CA ARG A 302 1.84 10.52 -1.46
C ARG A 302 0.37 10.64 -1.83
N ALA A 303 0.08 11.27 -2.97
CA ALA A 303 -1.30 11.42 -3.46
C ALA A 303 -1.95 10.04 -3.69
N THR A 304 -1.26 9.15 -4.40
CA THR A 304 -1.70 7.77 -4.64
C THR A 304 -1.91 7.01 -3.33
N ALA A 305 -0.98 7.11 -2.38
CA ALA A 305 -1.10 6.43 -1.08
C ALA A 305 -2.34 6.89 -0.30
N LEU A 306 -2.59 8.21 -0.25
CA LEU A 306 -3.75 8.76 0.46
C LEU A 306 -5.08 8.31 -0.17
N ILE A 307 -5.18 8.36 -1.50
CA ILE A 307 -6.40 7.93 -2.22
C ILE A 307 -6.73 6.47 -1.90
N PHE A 308 -5.75 5.57 -1.95
CA PHE A 308 -5.99 4.15 -1.73
C PHE A 308 -6.07 3.75 -0.25
N ALA A 309 -5.41 4.47 0.65
CA ALA A 309 -5.62 4.29 2.08
C ALA A 309 -7.04 4.69 2.48
N PHE A 310 -7.53 5.82 1.93
CA PHE A 310 -8.89 6.27 2.16
C PHE A 310 -9.93 5.26 1.66
N ILE A 311 -9.79 4.76 0.42
CA ILE A 311 -10.76 3.80 -0.11
C ILE A 311 -10.74 2.46 0.65
N ALA A 312 -9.58 2.01 1.11
CA ALA A 312 -9.46 0.79 1.90
C ALA A 312 -10.23 0.90 3.22
N ILE A 313 -10.14 2.03 3.91
CA ILE A 313 -10.88 2.22 5.16
C ILE A 313 -12.36 2.47 4.91
N GLN A 314 -12.73 3.19 3.84
CA GLN A 314 -14.15 3.41 3.52
C GLN A 314 -14.93 2.11 3.30
N ALA A 315 -14.26 1.04 2.84
CA ALA A 315 -14.88 -0.28 2.72
C ALA A 315 -15.54 -0.80 4.01
N MET A 316 -15.10 -0.33 5.19
CA MET A 316 -15.64 -0.72 6.50
C MET A 316 -16.81 0.15 6.98
N PHE A 317 -16.87 1.41 6.54
CA PHE A 317 -17.77 2.42 7.12
C PHE A 317 -18.86 2.89 6.16
N GLU A 318 -18.71 2.64 4.85
CA GLU A 318 -19.56 3.24 3.82
C GLU A 318 -20.92 2.52 3.69
N PRO A 319 -22.06 3.18 4.00
CA PRO A 319 -23.39 2.58 3.96
C PRO A 319 -23.99 2.48 2.56
N ASP A 320 -23.61 3.37 1.63
CA ASP A 320 -24.22 3.43 0.31
C ASP A 320 -23.27 4.01 -0.76
N PHE A 321 -23.48 3.65 -2.03
CA PHE A 321 -22.62 4.09 -3.13
C PHE A 321 -22.68 5.61 -3.40
N GLY A 322 -23.78 6.29 -3.06
CA GLY A 322 -23.91 7.73 -3.22
C GLY A 322 -23.07 8.49 -2.18
N SER A 323 -23.11 8.04 -0.93
CA SER A 323 -22.24 8.50 0.15
C SER A 323 -20.76 8.22 -0.17
N ALA A 324 -20.45 7.07 -0.79
CA ALA A 324 -19.09 6.78 -1.26
C ALA A 324 -18.55 7.83 -2.24
N LEU A 325 -19.38 8.24 -3.22
CA LEU A 325 -19.01 9.26 -4.20
C LEU A 325 -18.86 10.64 -3.54
N ARG A 326 -19.72 10.97 -2.56
CA ARG A 326 -19.60 12.18 -1.73
C ARG A 326 -18.25 12.21 -1.01
N HIS A 327 -17.90 11.13 -0.32
CA HIS A 327 -16.63 10.98 0.41
C HIS A 327 -15.40 10.97 -0.50
N LEU A 328 -15.52 10.49 -1.74
CA LEU A 328 -14.44 10.52 -2.72
C LEU A 328 -14.21 11.92 -3.33
N THR A 329 -15.23 12.79 -3.31
CA THR A 329 -15.18 14.11 -3.97
C THR A 329 -13.99 14.98 -3.54
N PRO A 330 -13.65 15.11 -2.24
CA PRO A 330 -12.45 15.83 -1.82
C PRO A 330 -11.13 15.30 -2.41
N MET A 331 -11.06 14.02 -2.81
CA MET A 331 -9.85 13.38 -3.34
C MET A 331 -9.64 13.61 -4.85
N LEU A 332 -10.66 14.06 -5.58
CA LEU A 332 -10.60 14.26 -7.03
C LEU A 332 -9.50 15.24 -7.52
N PRO A 333 -9.15 16.32 -6.79
CA PRO A 333 -8.00 17.15 -7.13
C PRO A 333 -6.68 16.35 -7.16
N LEU A 334 -6.48 15.42 -6.21
CA LEU A 334 -5.30 14.55 -6.16
C LEU A 334 -5.31 13.55 -7.31
N MET A 335 -6.45 12.91 -7.58
CA MET A 335 -6.59 11.97 -8.71
C MET A 335 -6.27 12.65 -10.04
N SER A 336 -6.82 13.84 -10.27
CA SER A 336 -6.59 14.63 -11.48
C SER A 336 -5.11 14.97 -11.68
N LEU A 337 -4.40 15.24 -10.59
CA LEU A 337 -2.97 15.56 -10.61
C LEU A 337 -2.10 14.33 -10.89
N VAL A 338 -2.41 13.16 -10.29
CA VAL A 338 -1.72 11.90 -10.59
C VAL A 338 -1.85 11.55 -12.07
N VAL A 339 -3.04 11.72 -12.65
CA VAL A 339 -3.29 11.52 -14.09
C VAL A 339 -2.53 12.53 -14.97
N ALA A 340 -2.42 13.79 -14.53
CA ALA A 340 -1.68 14.79 -15.29
C ALA A 340 -0.17 14.51 -15.33
N ASP A 341 0.42 14.13 -14.19
CA ASP A 341 1.85 13.82 -14.09
C ASP A 341 2.21 12.57 -14.92
N SER A 342 1.32 11.57 -14.97
CA SER A 342 1.57 10.37 -15.77
C SER A 342 1.61 10.64 -17.28
N TYR A 343 0.79 11.58 -17.77
CA TYR A 343 0.82 12.04 -19.15
C TYR A 343 2.13 12.74 -19.50
N ALA A 344 2.59 13.63 -18.62
CA ALA A 344 3.88 14.31 -18.74
C ALA A 344 5.03 13.32 -18.85
N HIS A 345 5.05 12.36 -17.92
CA HIS A 345 6.07 11.34 -17.84
C HIS A 345 6.19 10.53 -19.14
N ARG A 346 5.06 10.05 -19.69
CA ARG A 346 5.05 9.31 -20.96
C ARG A 346 5.49 10.15 -22.16
N ARG A 347 5.25 11.47 -22.13
CA ARG A 347 5.64 12.37 -23.23
C ARG A 347 7.16 12.55 -23.27
N HIS A 348 7.80 12.68 -22.11
CA HIS A 348 9.27 12.72 -21.99
C HIS A 348 9.93 11.43 -22.46
N LEU A 349 9.29 10.27 -22.24
CA LEU A 349 9.80 8.98 -22.73
C LEU A 349 9.72 8.82 -24.26
N ARG A 350 8.85 9.59 -24.94
CA ARG A 350 8.63 9.49 -26.39
C ARG A 350 9.40 10.52 -27.21
N SER A 351 10.04 11.51 -26.59
CA SER A 351 10.86 12.49 -27.31
C SER A 351 12.26 11.92 -27.58
N PRO A 352 12.70 11.78 -28.85
CA PRO A 352 14.10 11.54 -29.17
C PRO A 352 14.91 12.75 -28.70
N HIS A 353 16.01 12.54 -27.98
CA HIS A 353 16.92 13.63 -27.61
C HIS A 353 17.39 14.40 -28.84
N PRO A 354 17.29 15.74 -28.89
CA PRO A 354 18.16 16.53 -29.73
C PRO A 354 19.50 16.68 -28.99
N HIS A 355 20.55 16.08 -29.56
CA HIS A 355 21.92 16.47 -29.22
C HIS A 355 22.12 17.97 -29.47
N ARG A 356 23.00 18.57 -28.65
CA ARG A 356 23.60 19.91 -28.74
C ARG A 356 22.64 21.10 -28.54
N THR A 357 22.66 21.68 -27.34
CA THR A 357 22.95 23.12 -27.16
C THR A 357 23.34 23.40 -25.69
N ILE A 358 24.60 23.16 -25.31
CA ILE A 358 25.21 23.85 -24.16
C ILE A 358 26.56 24.37 -24.62
N ALA A 359 26.57 25.64 -25.01
CA ALA A 359 27.70 26.57 -24.91
C ALA A 359 27.30 27.89 -25.56
N LYS A 360 26.67 28.78 -24.77
CA LYS A 360 26.77 30.25 -24.93
C LYS A 360 26.03 30.93 -23.77
N ALA A 361 26.75 31.11 -22.67
CA ALA A 361 26.53 32.21 -21.74
C ALA A 361 27.85 32.49 -20.98
N GLY A 362 28.60 33.49 -21.48
CA GLY A 362 29.48 34.35 -20.70
C GLY A 362 30.85 33.82 -20.27
N LEU A 363 31.91 34.24 -20.95
CA LEU A 363 32.93 35.15 -20.39
C LEU A 363 34.02 35.50 -21.42
N SER A 364 34.48 36.76 -21.35
CA SER A 364 35.78 37.30 -21.81
C SER A 364 35.95 37.81 -23.26
N MET A 365 35.92 39.15 -23.36
CA MET A 365 36.88 40.07 -24.02
C MET A 365 37.40 39.86 -25.47
N SER A 366 37.24 40.95 -26.23
CA SER A 366 38.13 41.55 -27.25
C SER A 366 38.47 40.85 -28.58
N ALA A 367 37.98 41.52 -29.65
CA ALA A 367 38.64 41.84 -30.93
C ALA A 367 38.75 40.79 -32.08
N PRO A 368 38.78 41.24 -33.36
CA PRO A 368 38.28 40.48 -34.51
C PRO A 368 39.32 40.21 -35.61
N LEU A 369 39.23 39.07 -36.31
CA LEU A 369 39.86 38.84 -37.63
C LEU A 369 38.99 37.82 -38.41
N ALA A 370 38.31 38.26 -39.48
CA ALA A 370 38.72 38.12 -40.89
C ALA A 370 38.44 36.72 -41.47
N SER A 371 37.50 36.63 -42.43
CA SER A 371 37.79 36.33 -43.85
C SER A 371 38.20 34.86 -44.07
N SER A 372 37.36 33.97 -44.58
CA SER A 372 37.07 33.70 -46.01
C SER A 372 36.79 32.18 -46.05
N TYR A 373 35.92 31.62 -46.86
CA TYR A 373 36.11 31.35 -48.29
C TYR A 373 34.99 30.38 -48.73
N HIS A 374 34.62 30.45 -50.01
CA HIS A 374 33.65 29.62 -50.73
C HIS A 374 33.90 28.10 -50.66
N PRO A 375 32.92 27.29 -51.09
CA PRO A 375 33.28 26.32 -52.13
C PRO A 375 32.35 26.37 -53.34
N ASP A 376 32.98 26.26 -54.51
CA ASP A 376 32.37 25.97 -55.81
C ASP A 376 32.18 24.44 -55.98
N PRO A 377 31.25 23.96 -56.82
CA PRO A 377 30.93 22.54 -56.98
C PRO A 377 31.51 21.94 -58.27
N ALA A 378 32.11 20.74 -58.21
CA ALA A 378 32.25 19.86 -59.39
C ALA A 378 32.56 18.40 -59.02
N ALA A 379 31.77 17.50 -59.62
CA ALA A 379 32.02 16.12 -60.11
C ALA A 379 33.08 15.23 -59.39
N ASN A 380 32.84 13.95 -59.09
CA ASN A 380 32.33 12.87 -59.94
C ASN A 380 31.99 11.62 -59.06
N PRO A 381 31.20 10.63 -59.54
CA PRO A 381 30.72 9.50 -58.76
C PRO A 381 31.64 8.27 -58.90
N GLY A 382 31.88 7.56 -57.79
CA GLY A 382 32.59 6.28 -57.86
C GLY A 382 32.86 5.65 -56.49
N GLY A 383 32.15 4.56 -56.20
CA GLY A 383 32.65 3.44 -55.39
C GLY A 383 32.89 3.68 -53.89
N ALA A 384 31.84 3.57 -53.08
CA ALA A 384 31.99 3.31 -51.65
C ALA A 384 32.06 1.80 -51.37
N PRO A 385 33.08 1.28 -50.66
CA PRO A 385 33.01 -0.06 -50.09
C PRO A 385 32.02 -0.06 -48.92
N ARG A 386 31.20 -1.11 -48.83
CA ARG A 386 30.24 -1.34 -47.75
C ARG A 386 30.99 -1.55 -46.43
N GLY A 387 31.14 -0.48 -45.65
CA GLY A 387 31.51 -0.54 -44.24
C GLY A 387 30.29 -0.90 -43.39
N VAL A 388 30.41 -1.99 -42.65
CA VAL A 388 29.46 -2.47 -41.64
C VAL A 388 29.41 -1.44 -40.51
N GLY A 389 28.41 -0.56 -40.54
CA GLY A 389 28.06 0.30 -39.41
C GLY A 389 27.30 -0.52 -38.37
N GLY A 390 28.01 -1.07 -37.39
CA GLY A 390 27.39 -1.61 -36.18
C GLY A 390 26.79 -0.46 -35.37
N HIS A 391 25.48 -0.31 -35.40
CA HIS A 391 24.75 0.42 -34.36
C HIS A 391 24.95 -0.29 -33.01
N PRO A 392 25.21 0.41 -31.89
CA PRO A 392 25.08 -0.20 -30.58
C PRO A 392 23.62 -0.59 -30.40
N GLY A 393 23.37 -1.89 -30.37
CA GLY A 393 22.04 -2.48 -30.26
C GLY A 393 21.32 -1.95 -29.04
N GLY A 394 20.15 -1.33 -29.27
CA GLY A 394 19.20 -1.05 -28.21
C GLY A 394 18.88 -2.35 -27.47
N VAL A 395 19.23 -2.39 -26.20
CA VAL A 395 19.00 -3.50 -25.27
C VAL A 395 17.51 -3.86 -25.29
N ARG A 396 17.19 -5.05 -25.83
CA ARG A 396 15.87 -5.65 -25.62
C ARG A 396 15.85 -6.22 -24.21
N VAL A 397 15.18 -5.50 -23.32
CA VAL A 397 14.89 -5.92 -21.94
C VAL A 397 14.11 -7.25 -21.99
N ALA A 398 14.67 -8.31 -21.39
CA ALA A 398 13.96 -9.57 -21.19
C ALA A 398 12.74 -9.34 -20.27
N PRO A 399 11.60 -10.03 -20.52
CA PRO A 399 10.39 -9.85 -19.74
C PRO A 399 10.62 -10.20 -18.27
N ASP A 400 10.13 -9.32 -17.39
CA ASP A 400 10.27 -9.43 -15.95
C ASP A 400 9.83 -10.80 -15.42
N ALA A 401 10.66 -11.42 -14.57
CA ALA A 401 10.12 -12.32 -13.57
C ALA A 401 9.24 -11.48 -12.64
N GLY A 402 7.92 -11.52 -12.85
CA GLY A 402 6.95 -10.66 -12.17
C GLY A 402 7.08 -10.69 -10.63
N LEU A 403 6.51 -9.67 -9.98
CA LEU A 403 6.46 -9.57 -8.52
C LEU A 403 5.85 -10.81 -7.86
N LEU A 404 4.86 -11.42 -8.52
CA LEU A 404 4.14 -12.58 -8.01
C LEU A 404 5.06 -13.79 -7.77
N PRO A 405 5.89 -14.27 -8.71
CA PRO A 405 6.84 -15.35 -8.44
C PRO A 405 7.88 -15.01 -7.36
N ARG A 406 8.30 -13.75 -7.23
CA ARG A 406 9.22 -13.32 -6.14
C ARG A 406 8.55 -13.42 -4.76
N LEU A 407 7.31 -12.93 -4.64
CA LEU A 407 6.53 -13.04 -3.40
C LEU A 407 6.19 -14.50 -3.07
N LEU A 408 5.77 -15.29 -4.05
CA LEU A 408 5.48 -16.72 -3.87
C LEU A 408 6.72 -17.47 -3.39
N LYS A 409 7.91 -17.16 -3.92
CA LYS A 409 9.17 -17.77 -3.48
C LYS A 409 9.54 -17.34 -2.05
N ALA A 410 9.30 -16.08 -1.67
CA ALA A 410 9.55 -15.60 -0.32
C ALA A 410 8.61 -16.24 0.71
N VAL A 411 7.32 -16.33 0.37
CA VAL A 411 6.30 -17.05 1.17
C VAL A 411 6.67 -18.53 1.26
N GLY A 412 7.01 -19.18 0.15
CA GLY A 412 7.44 -20.57 0.10
C GLY A 412 8.67 -20.89 0.96
N LYS A 413 9.66 -19.98 1.01
CA LYS A 413 10.83 -20.12 1.89
C LYS A 413 10.51 -19.89 3.37
N SER A 414 9.42 -19.21 3.67
CA SER A 414 9.03 -18.81 5.02
C SER A 414 7.86 -19.63 5.57
N VAL A 415 7.44 -20.72 4.90
CA VAL A 415 6.28 -21.54 5.30
C VAL A 415 6.35 -21.97 6.76
N TRP A 416 7.52 -22.40 7.24
CA TRP A 416 7.69 -22.78 8.65
C TRP A 416 7.47 -21.63 9.63
N VAL A 417 7.97 -20.43 9.30
CA VAL A 417 7.76 -19.23 10.12
C VAL A 417 6.28 -18.85 10.11
N ILE A 418 5.62 -18.94 8.94
CA ILE A 418 4.20 -18.68 8.79
C ILE A 418 3.38 -19.63 9.66
N VAL A 419 3.64 -20.94 9.58
CA VAL A 419 2.97 -21.96 10.41
C VAL A 419 3.18 -21.68 11.90
N VAL A 420 4.40 -21.37 12.34
CA VAL A 420 4.69 -21.04 13.74
C VAL A 420 3.93 -19.80 14.19
N CYS A 421 3.92 -18.73 13.39
CA CYS A 421 3.17 -17.51 13.71
C CYS A 421 1.65 -17.75 13.75
N THR A 422 1.11 -18.58 12.86
CA THR A 422 -0.30 -19.00 12.87
C THR A 422 -0.63 -19.77 14.14
N LEU A 423 0.18 -20.77 14.51
CA LEU A 423 -0.03 -21.54 15.74
C LEU A 423 0.11 -20.66 16.99
N LEU A 424 1.10 -19.77 17.02
CA LEU A 424 1.29 -18.82 18.12
C LEU A 424 0.11 -17.86 18.25
N GLY A 425 -0.40 -17.33 17.14
CA GLY A 425 -1.60 -16.49 17.13
C GLY A 425 -2.82 -17.22 17.68
N GLY A 426 -3.03 -18.47 17.27
CA GLY A 426 -4.10 -19.32 17.79
C GLY A 426 -3.95 -19.61 19.29
N ALA A 427 -2.75 -19.93 19.76
CA ALA A 427 -2.47 -20.17 21.18
C ALA A 427 -2.67 -18.93 22.06
N LEU A 428 -2.24 -17.76 21.58
CA LEU A 428 -2.47 -16.48 22.27
C LEU A 428 -3.96 -16.15 22.37
N ALA A 429 -4.72 -16.35 21.29
CA ALA A 429 -6.16 -16.10 21.29
C ALA A 429 -6.93 -17.11 22.15
N TRP A 430 -6.50 -18.38 22.18
CA TRP A 430 -7.04 -19.36 23.13
C TRP A 430 -6.78 -18.97 24.58
N GLY A 431 -5.57 -18.50 24.89
CA GLY A 431 -5.25 -17.96 26.21
C GLY A 431 -6.16 -16.79 26.57
N ALA A 432 -6.28 -15.80 25.68
CA ALA A 432 -7.16 -14.64 25.88
C ALA A 432 -8.63 -15.06 26.11
N ALA A 433 -9.15 -16.00 25.31
CA ALA A 433 -10.50 -16.53 25.47
C ALA A 433 -10.68 -17.27 26.80
N SER A 434 -9.66 -18.00 27.26
CA SER A 434 -9.73 -18.77 28.51
C SER A 434 -9.73 -17.89 29.76
N PHE A 435 -9.18 -16.68 29.68
CA PHE A 435 -9.18 -15.69 30.77
C PHE A 435 -10.33 -14.68 30.70
N ALA A 436 -11.08 -14.63 29.60
CA ALA A 436 -12.23 -13.74 29.46
C ALA A 436 -13.43 -14.24 30.29
N PRO A 437 -14.25 -13.33 30.87
CA PRO A 437 -15.42 -13.72 31.64
C PRO A 437 -16.42 -14.44 30.74
N LYS A 438 -16.88 -15.61 31.20
CA LYS A 438 -17.90 -16.40 30.52
C LYS A 438 -19.24 -15.67 30.57
N LYS A 439 -19.94 -15.65 29.44
CA LYS A 439 -21.31 -15.15 29.32
C LYS A 439 -22.24 -16.28 28.96
N TYR A 440 -23.46 -16.21 29.46
CA TYR A 440 -24.52 -17.17 29.30
C TYR A 440 -25.75 -16.44 28.78
N THR A 441 -26.39 -16.99 27.75
CA THR A 441 -27.58 -16.38 27.14
C THR A 441 -28.77 -17.31 27.35
N ALA A 442 -29.83 -16.79 27.96
CA ALA A 442 -31.12 -17.46 28.07
C ALA A 442 -32.08 -16.85 27.05
N SER A 443 -32.88 -17.67 26.39
CA SER A 443 -33.81 -17.24 25.34
C SER A 443 -35.23 -17.72 25.60
N SER A 444 -36.21 -16.86 25.33
CA SER A 444 -37.64 -17.18 25.32
C SER A 444 -38.27 -16.77 23.99
N GLU A 445 -39.40 -17.40 23.69
CA GLU A 445 -40.23 -17.07 22.53
C GLU A 445 -41.65 -16.75 22.98
N VAL A 446 -42.15 -15.59 22.57
CA VAL A 446 -43.48 -15.09 22.90
C VAL A 446 -44.32 -15.03 21.62
N PHE A 447 -45.50 -15.66 21.67
CA PHE A 447 -46.53 -15.57 20.65
C PHE A 447 -47.36 -14.32 20.84
N VAL A 448 -47.65 -13.64 19.75
CA VAL A 448 -48.55 -12.50 19.74
C VAL A 448 -49.85 -12.90 19.04
N SER A 449 -50.98 -12.81 19.74
CA SER A 449 -52.32 -13.10 19.21
C SER A 449 -53.34 -12.02 19.56
N PHE A 450 -54.46 -11.97 18.84
CA PHE A 450 -55.60 -11.17 19.27
C PHE A 450 -56.38 -11.89 20.38
N ASP A 451 -56.93 -11.13 21.32
CA ASP A 451 -57.70 -11.68 22.45
C ASP A 451 -59.16 -12.04 22.08
N GLN A 452 -59.70 -11.54 20.97
CA GLN A 452 -61.08 -11.78 20.54
C GLN A 452 -61.20 -12.83 19.43
N GLU A 453 -62.32 -13.57 19.39
CA GLU A 453 -62.70 -14.45 18.28
C GLU A 453 -63.07 -13.62 17.03
N ILE A 454 -62.58 -14.03 15.86
CA ILE A 454 -62.61 -13.22 14.64
C ILE A 454 -63.23 -13.96 13.46
N GLU A 455 -64.04 -13.25 12.66
CA GLU A 455 -64.54 -13.70 11.35
C GLU A 455 -63.41 -14.04 10.35
N SER A 456 -63.53 -15.20 9.70
CA SER A 456 -62.55 -15.81 8.80
C SER A 456 -62.14 -14.98 7.56
N GLY A 457 -62.78 -13.83 7.30
CA GLY A 457 -62.53 -12.98 6.12
C GLY A 457 -61.36 -11.98 6.25
N GLN A 458 -60.87 -11.69 7.46
CA GLN A 458 -59.88 -10.62 7.70
C GLN A 458 -58.50 -11.10 8.19
N LEU A 459 -58.28 -12.43 8.25
CA LEU A 459 -57.09 -13.05 8.83
C LEU A 459 -55.75 -12.55 8.23
N TYR A 460 -55.72 -12.25 6.93
CA TYR A 460 -54.50 -11.75 6.27
C TYR A 460 -54.12 -10.33 6.73
N GLN A 461 -55.09 -9.42 6.85
CA GLN A 461 -54.84 -8.04 7.29
C GLN A 461 -54.36 -8.00 8.75
N GLN A 462 -54.87 -8.93 9.55
CA GLN A 462 -54.51 -9.11 10.96
C GLN A 462 -53.10 -9.66 11.15
N ALA A 463 -52.71 -10.67 10.35
CA ALA A 463 -51.34 -11.17 10.36
C ALA A 463 -50.34 -10.06 10.03
N MET A 464 -50.64 -9.22 9.04
CA MET A 464 -49.80 -8.06 8.68
C MET A 464 -49.77 -6.99 9.79
N PHE A 465 -50.90 -6.75 10.47
CA PHE A 465 -50.95 -5.84 11.62
C PHE A 465 -50.04 -6.33 12.77
N LEU A 466 -50.15 -7.60 13.16
CA LEU A 466 -49.33 -8.18 14.23
C LEU A 466 -47.85 -8.21 13.86
N GLN A 467 -47.50 -8.53 12.61
CA GLN A 467 -46.11 -8.45 12.12
C GLN A 467 -45.53 -7.04 12.18
N THR A 468 -46.36 -6.01 11.96
CA THR A 468 -45.93 -4.61 12.10
C THR A 468 -45.69 -4.26 13.57
N ARG A 469 -46.59 -4.69 14.47
CA ARG A 469 -46.54 -4.43 15.92
C ARG A 469 -45.39 -5.13 16.63
N LEU A 470 -44.99 -6.31 16.16
CA LEU A 470 -43.87 -7.07 16.69
C LEU A 470 -42.57 -6.25 16.79
N SER A 471 -42.30 -5.37 15.81
CA SER A 471 -41.14 -4.46 15.85
C SER A 471 -41.24 -3.42 16.97
N THR A 472 -42.45 -2.93 17.25
CA THR A 472 -42.72 -1.99 18.35
C THR A 472 -42.52 -2.68 19.70
N TYR A 473 -43.05 -3.89 19.88
CA TYR A 473 -42.90 -4.65 21.12
C TYR A 473 -41.44 -5.06 21.37
N ALA A 474 -40.69 -5.40 20.31
CA ALA A 474 -39.24 -5.61 20.41
C ALA A 474 -38.52 -4.36 20.95
N GLY A 475 -38.96 -3.17 20.56
CA GLY A 475 -38.42 -1.91 21.09
C GLY A 475 -38.70 -1.69 22.58
N PHE A 476 -39.86 -2.12 23.07
CA PHE A 476 -40.25 -1.98 24.49
C PHE A 476 -39.35 -2.75 25.45
N VAL A 477 -38.81 -3.89 25.02
CA VAL A 477 -37.87 -4.69 25.82
C VAL A 477 -36.63 -3.90 26.24
N THR A 478 -36.22 -2.92 25.43
CA THR A 478 -35.08 -2.03 25.73
C THR A 478 -35.50 -0.65 26.25
N SER A 479 -36.78 -0.45 26.57
CA SER A 479 -37.29 0.83 27.05
C SER A 479 -36.82 1.12 28.49
N ASP A 480 -36.69 2.41 28.81
CA ASP A 480 -36.27 2.87 30.13
C ASP A 480 -37.22 2.41 31.24
N ASP A 481 -38.52 2.33 30.98
CA ASP A 481 -39.51 1.96 31.99
C ASP A 481 -39.48 0.46 32.31
N LEU A 482 -39.46 -0.39 31.27
CA LEU A 482 -39.35 -1.85 31.44
C LEU A 482 -38.02 -2.22 32.10
N THR A 483 -36.92 -1.64 31.63
CA THR A 483 -35.58 -1.97 32.17
C THR A 483 -35.39 -1.51 33.61
N LYS A 484 -36.04 -0.42 34.04
CA LYS A 484 -36.07 -0.01 35.46
C LYS A 484 -36.82 -1.03 36.32
N GLN A 485 -38.02 -1.43 35.90
CA GLN A 485 -38.83 -2.42 36.62
C GLN A 485 -38.11 -3.76 36.75
N VAL A 486 -37.47 -4.22 35.67
CA VAL A 486 -36.65 -5.44 35.69
C VAL A 486 -35.43 -5.26 36.60
N ALA A 487 -34.74 -4.13 36.55
CA ALA A 487 -33.56 -3.88 37.38
C ALA A 487 -33.86 -3.89 38.89
N GLU A 488 -35.03 -3.42 39.32
CA GLU A 488 -35.45 -3.44 40.73
C GLU A 488 -35.55 -4.86 41.31
N ARG A 489 -35.73 -5.89 40.47
CA ARG A 489 -35.79 -7.30 40.86
C ARG A 489 -34.41 -7.93 41.10
N PHE A 490 -33.30 -7.28 40.67
CA PHE A 490 -31.95 -7.84 40.76
C PHE A 490 -30.98 -6.91 41.52
N LEU A 491 -30.36 -7.42 42.58
CA LEU A 491 -29.40 -6.67 43.38
C LEU A 491 -28.14 -6.29 42.57
N GLY A 492 -27.84 -4.99 42.51
CA GLY A 492 -26.61 -4.47 41.94
C GLY A 492 -26.62 -4.27 40.42
N LEU A 493 -27.77 -4.44 39.76
CA LEU A 493 -27.96 -4.09 38.35
C LEU A 493 -28.69 -2.76 38.21
N THR A 494 -28.28 -1.94 37.26
CA THR A 494 -28.99 -0.71 36.88
C THR A 494 -29.86 -0.95 35.65
N ALA A 495 -30.82 -0.07 35.37
CA ALA A 495 -31.62 -0.12 34.15
C ALA A 495 -30.74 -0.14 32.88
N GLN A 496 -29.62 0.59 32.88
CA GLN A 496 -28.66 0.58 31.78
C GLN A 496 -27.92 -0.76 31.63
N ASP A 497 -27.71 -1.49 32.72
CA ASP A 497 -27.11 -2.82 32.66
C ASP A 497 -28.08 -3.81 32.04
N ILE A 498 -29.35 -3.79 32.45
CA ILE A 498 -30.42 -4.62 31.85
C ILE A 498 -30.58 -4.30 30.36
N GLN A 499 -30.64 -3.02 30.00
CA GLN A 499 -30.77 -2.59 28.61
C GLN A 499 -29.64 -3.12 27.71
N ARG A 500 -28.43 -3.32 28.26
CA ARG A 500 -27.28 -3.89 27.53
C ARG A 500 -27.26 -5.42 27.51
N GLN A 501 -27.96 -6.04 28.45
CA GLN A 501 -27.97 -7.49 28.64
C GLN A 501 -29.13 -8.15 27.88
N VAL A 502 -30.18 -7.40 27.54
CA VAL A 502 -31.39 -7.92 26.92
C VAL A 502 -31.51 -7.47 25.47
N GLU A 503 -31.92 -8.37 24.60
CA GLU A 503 -32.21 -8.12 23.19
C GLU A 503 -33.53 -8.80 22.82
N ALA A 504 -34.37 -8.13 22.03
CA ALA A 504 -35.57 -8.72 21.45
C ALA A 504 -35.61 -8.53 19.95
N LYS A 505 -35.98 -9.58 19.22
CA LYS A 505 -36.04 -9.60 17.76
C LYS A 505 -37.31 -10.31 17.28
N PRO A 506 -38.07 -9.69 16.36
CA PRO A 506 -39.16 -10.40 15.70
C PRO A 506 -38.60 -11.46 14.76
N LEU A 507 -39.18 -12.66 14.78
CA LEU A 507 -38.78 -13.74 13.88
C LEU A 507 -39.42 -13.51 12.48
N PRO A 508 -38.62 -13.49 11.39
CA PRO A 508 -39.11 -13.15 10.05
C PRO A 508 -40.29 -14.02 9.61
N GLU A 509 -41.30 -13.39 9.00
CA GLU A 509 -42.52 -14.06 8.49
C GLU A 509 -43.33 -14.82 9.56
N THR A 510 -43.10 -14.55 10.84
CA THR A 510 -43.84 -15.16 11.95
C THR A 510 -44.52 -14.11 12.83
N VAL A 511 -45.33 -14.57 13.78
CA VAL A 511 -45.92 -13.75 14.85
C VAL A 511 -45.22 -13.96 16.20
N LEU A 512 -43.94 -14.36 16.14
CA LEU A 512 -43.11 -14.68 17.29
C LEU A 512 -42.11 -13.58 17.57
N LEU A 513 -41.96 -13.27 18.86
CA LEU A 513 -40.93 -12.40 19.40
C LEU A 513 -39.91 -13.25 20.16
N SER A 514 -38.65 -13.25 19.71
CA SER A 514 -37.55 -13.87 20.45
C SER A 514 -36.96 -12.85 21.41
N ILE A 515 -36.86 -13.21 22.69
CA ILE A 515 -36.28 -12.39 23.74
C ILE A 515 -35.07 -13.14 24.30
N GLN A 516 -33.94 -12.44 24.43
CA GLN A 516 -32.69 -13.02 24.90
C GLN A 516 -32.11 -12.14 26.00
N ALA A 517 -31.66 -12.76 27.09
CA ALA A 517 -30.92 -12.08 28.14
C ALA A 517 -29.54 -12.74 28.32
N THR A 518 -28.49 -11.92 28.41
CA THR A 518 -27.10 -12.37 28.49
C THR A 518 -26.41 -11.84 29.74
N ASP A 519 -25.91 -12.73 30.59
CA ASP A 519 -25.23 -12.39 31.85
C ASP A 519 -24.00 -13.28 32.10
N THR A 520 -23.14 -12.94 33.07
CA THR A 520 -22.02 -13.80 33.50
C THR A 520 -22.44 -14.97 34.37
N ASP A 521 -23.64 -14.89 34.97
CA ASP A 521 -24.26 -15.94 35.77
C ASP A 521 -25.45 -16.56 35.00
N PRO A 522 -25.45 -17.89 34.74
CA PRO A 522 -26.53 -18.54 34.02
C PRO A 522 -27.90 -18.43 34.72
N GLU A 523 -27.96 -18.40 36.06
CA GLU A 523 -29.22 -18.27 36.78
C GLU A 523 -29.78 -16.85 36.65
N ARG A 524 -28.89 -15.84 36.72
CA ARG A 524 -29.26 -14.45 36.52
C ARG A 524 -29.72 -14.16 35.09
N ALA A 525 -29.04 -14.74 34.08
CA ALA A 525 -29.46 -14.63 32.68
C ALA A 525 -30.90 -15.16 32.47
N ARG A 526 -31.21 -16.34 33.02
CA ARG A 526 -32.55 -16.92 32.98
C ARG A 526 -33.57 -16.03 33.69
N GLY A 527 -33.24 -15.59 34.91
CA GLY A 527 -34.13 -14.73 35.70
C GLY A 527 -34.43 -13.40 35.01
N ILE A 528 -33.44 -12.78 34.37
CA ILE A 528 -33.64 -11.54 33.60
C ILE A 528 -34.56 -11.78 32.42
N ALA A 529 -34.36 -12.84 31.63
CA ALA A 529 -35.26 -13.17 30.52
C ALA A 529 -36.70 -13.43 30.99
N GLU A 530 -36.86 -14.09 32.14
CA GLU A 530 -38.17 -14.38 32.74
C GLU A 530 -38.86 -13.08 33.21
N ALA A 531 -38.14 -12.22 33.94
CA ALA A 531 -38.66 -10.93 34.36
C ALA A 531 -39.01 -10.00 33.19
N VAL A 532 -38.21 -10.01 32.12
CA VAL A 532 -38.51 -9.23 30.90
C VAL A 532 -39.79 -9.74 30.23
N ASN A 533 -40.02 -11.05 30.18
CA ASN A 533 -41.27 -11.59 29.61
C ASN A 533 -42.48 -11.10 30.42
N GLU A 534 -42.42 -11.21 31.75
CA GLU A 534 -43.53 -10.79 32.63
C GLU A 534 -43.84 -9.30 32.49
N GLU A 535 -42.82 -8.44 32.63
CA GLU A 535 -43.00 -6.99 32.53
C GLU A 535 -43.42 -6.54 31.12
N LEU A 536 -42.99 -7.26 30.07
CA LEU A 536 -43.43 -6.98 28.70
C LEU A 536 -44.90 -7.30 28.49
N VAL A 537 -45.40 -8.42 29.05
CA VAL A 537 -46.81 -8.78 29.00
C VAL A 537 -47.65 -7.69 29.66
N ASP A 538 -47.29 -7.33 30.91
CA ASP A 538 -48.00 -6.29 31.67
C ASP A 538 -47.98 -4.93 30.95
N MET A 539 -46.85 -4.56 30.36
CA MET A 539 -46.71 -3.29 29.62
C MET A 539 -47.54 -3.26 28.34
N VAL A 540 -47.58 -4.35 27.57
CA VAL A 540 -48.36 -4.40 26.32
C VAL A 540 -49.85 -4.45 26.62
N GLU A 541 -50.29 -5.19 27.62
CA GLU A 541 -51.71 -5.20 28.04
C GLU A 541 -52.17 -3.83 28.55
N ALA A 542 -51.30 -3.08 29.24
CA ALA A 542 -51.61 -1.73 29.71
C ALA A 542 -51.66 -0.67 28.60
N LEU A 543 -50.84 -0.81 27.56
CA LEU A 543 -50.67 0.20 26.51
C LEU A 543 -51.47 -0.08 25.23
N ASP A 544 -51.74 -1.35 24.91
CA ASP A 544 -52.43 -1.77 23.68
C ASP A 544 -53.83 -2.30 24.02
N PHE A 545 -54.69 -1.41 24.50
CA PHE A 545 -56.07 -1.73 24.86
C PHE A 545 -57.07 -1.14 23.87
N THR A 546 -58.24 -1.75 23.82
CA THR A 546 -59.43 -1.22 23.15
C THR A 546 -60.56 -1.01 24.16
N LEU A 547 -61.36 0.01 23.91
CA LEU A 547 -62.56 0.29 24.70
C LEU A 547 -63.69 -0.56 24.14
N VAL A 548 -64.19 -1.49 24.96
CA VAL A 548 -65.32 -2.37 24.61
C VAL A 548 -66.50 -1.99 25.48
N GLU A 549 -67.68 -1.87 24.88
CA GLU A 549 -68.92 -1.66 25.64
C GLU A 549 -69.17 -2.87 26.55
N ASP A 550 -69.33 -2.62 27.84
CA ASP A 550 -69.64 -3.67 28.80
C ASP A 550 -71.13 -4.02 28.71
N THR A 551 -71.45 -4.96 27.83
CA THR A 551 -72.83 -5.41 27.59
C THR A 551 -73.46 -6.16 28.76
N ASP A 552 -72.66 -6.55 29.76
CA ASP A 552 -73.11 -7.29 30.95
C ASP A 552 -73.23 -6.40 32.20
N ALA A 553 -72.88 -5.11 32.11
CA ALA A 553 -73.02 -4.15 33.21
C ALA A 553 -74.51 -3.87 33.52
N PRO A 554 -74.93 -3.87 34.80
CA PRO A 554 -76.30 -3.54 35.16
C PRO A 554 -76.64 -2.10 34.78
N LEU A 555 -77.75 -1.91 34.06
CA LEU A 555 -78.25 -0.60 33.66
C LEU A 555 -78.42 0.31 34.88
N THR A 556 -77.61 1.36 34.94
CA THR A 556 -77.64 2.34 36.04
C THR A 556 -78.46 3.54 35.58
N TYR A 557 -79.40 4.02 36.39
CA TYR A 557 -80.25 5.15 36.04
C TYR A 557 -79.85 6.38 36.85
N ASP A 558 -79.78 7.55 36.21
CA ASP A 558 -79.50 8.82 36.88
C ASP A 558 -80.64 9.14 37.88
N PRO A 559 -80.35 9.30 39.18
CA PRO A 559 -81.37 9.53 40.21
C PRO A 559 -82.12 10.86 40.08
N ILE A 560 -81.64 11.80 39.26
CA ILE A 560 -82.27 13.12 39.05
C ILE A 560 -83.09 13.15 37.76
N THR A 561 -82.60 12.54 36.69
CA THR A 561 -83.22 12.61 35.35
C THR A 561 -83.99 11.35 34.95
N GLY A 562 -83.79 10.22 35.65
CA GLY A 562 -84.44 8.94 35.38
C GLY A 562 -84.02 8.29 34.05
N GLN A 563 -83.01 8.83 33.37
CA GLN A 563 -82.46 8.28 32.14
C GLN A 563 -81.42 7.20 32.44
N ALA A 564 -81.37 6.18 31.58
CA ALA A 564 -80.32 5.17 31.64
C ALA A 564 -78.97 5.83 31.31
N VAL A 565 -78.01 5.67 32.20
CA VAL A 565 -76.62 6.07 31.98
C VAL A 565 -75.98 4.95 31.17
N GLU A 566 -75.44 5.28 30.00
CA GLU A 566 -74.67 4.33 29.20
C GLU A 566 -73.48 3.84 30.04
N PRO A 567 -73.25 2.52 30.15
CA PRO A 567 -72.11 2.01 30.89
C PRO A 567 -70.82 2.56 30.28
N GLU A 568 -69.90 3.02 31.13
CA GLU A 568 -68.58 3.45 30.65
C GLU A 568 -67.88 2.24 30.00
N PRO A 569 -67.29 2.41 28.81
CA PRO A 569 -66.63 1.30 28.12
C PRO A 569 -65.43 0.81 28.94
N VAL A 570 -65.25 -0.51 28.99
CA VAL A 570 -64.19 -1.16 29.75
C VAL A 570 -63.00 -1.38 28.84
N SER A 571 -61.80 -1.04 29.32
CA SER A 571 -60.55 -1.32 28.63
C SER A 571 -60.25 -2.82 28.62
N ARG A 572 -60.09 -3.41 27.43
CA ARG A 572 -59.63 -4.80 27.25
C ARG A 572 -58.38 -4.82 26.36
N PRO A 573 -57.40 -5.71 26.61
CA PRO A 573 -56.21 -5.80 25.77
C PRO A 573 -56.59 -6.17 24.32
N LEU A 574 -56.05 -5.44 23.36
CA LEU A 574 -56.23 -5.72 21.93
C LEU A 574 -55.48 -6.98 21.51
N VAL A 575 -54.32 -7.19 22.12
CA VAL A 575 -53.34 -8.22 21.80
C VAL A 575 -52.93 -8.92 23.08
N SER A 576 -52.85 -10.24 23.04
CA SER A 576 -52.33 -11.09 24.11
C SER A 576 -50.95 -11.63 23.75
N LEU A 577 -50.05 -11.62 24.73
CA LEU A 577 -48.71 -12.18 24.64
C LEU A 577 -48.67 -13.51 25.39
N THR A 578 -48.50 -14.61 24.67
CA THR A 578 -48.39 -15.95 25.28
C THR A 578 -46.97 -16.46 25.18
N VAL A 579 -46.33 -16.76 26.31
CA VAL A 579 -44.99 -17.38 26.31
C VAL A 579 -45.12 -18.82 25.78
N ILE A 580 -44.57 -19.10 24.61
CA ILE A 580 -44.52 -20.45 24.04
C ILE A 580 -43.38 -21.25 24.66
N SER A 581 -42.22 -20.60 24.77
CA SER A 581 -40.97 -21.21 25.22
C SER A 581 -40.39 -20.38 26.36
N ALA A 582 -40.43 -20.92 27.57
CA ALA A 582 -39.86 -20.26 28.74
C ALA A 582 -38.31 -20.27 28.69
N PRO A 583 -37.62 -19.31 29.33
CA PRO A 583 -36.17 -19.26 29.34
C PRO A 583 -35.57 -20.50 30.03
N GLU A 584 -34.82 -21.31 29.27
CA GLU A 584 -34.08 -22.44 29.83
C GLU A 584 -32.77 -22.00 30.51
N LEU A 585 -32.28 -22.80 31.46
CA LEU A 585 -30.99 -22.54 32.11
C LEU A 585 -29.83 -22.90 31.15
N PRO A 586 -29.03 -21.92 30.68
CA PRO A 586 -27.93 -22.19 29.75
C PRO A 586 -26.82 -22.98 30.43
N ARG A 587 -26.56 -24.20 29.93
CA ARG A 587 -25.55 -25.12 30.47
C ARG A 587 -24.14 -24.83 29.97
N GLU A 588 -24.04 -24.22 28.81
CA GLU A 588 -22.78 -23.86 28.16
C GLU A 588 -22.69 -22.33 27.99
N PRO A 589 -21.49 -21.74 28.13
CA PRO A 589 -21.33 -20.31 27.90
C PRO A 589 -21.51 -19.99 26.42
N SER A 590 -22.33 -18.97 26.12
CA SER A 590 -22.53 -18.46 24.76
C SER A 590 -21.29 -17.71 24.26
N SER A 591 -20.46 -17.17 25.16
CA SER A 591 -19.20 -16.49 24.85
C SER A 591 -18.17 -16.62 25.98
N PRO A 592 -16.86 -16.68 25.69
CA PRO A 592 -16.25 -16.77 24.37
C PRO A 592 -16.32 -18.19 23.80
N GLN A 593 -16.54 -18.32 22.48
CA GLN A 593 -16.49 -19.60 21.77
C GLN A 593 -15.02 -19.95 21.45
N PRO A 594 -14.38 -20.90 22.16
CA PRO A 594 -12.93 -21.06 22.10
C PRO A 594 -12.42 -21.39 20.69
N LEU A 595 -13.19 -22.18 19.94
CA LEU A 595 -12.89 -22.51 18.54
C LEU A 595 -12.82 -21.25 17.66
N VAL A 596 -13.78 -20.33 17.80
CA VAL A 596 -13.81 -19.07 17.04
C VAL A 596 -12.57 -18.25 17.36
N TRP A 597 -12.24 -18.06 18.64
CA TRP A 597 -11.07 -17.31 19.05
C TRP A 597 -9.76 -17.93 18.55
N ILE A 598 -9.60 -19.26 18.62
CA ILE A 598 -8.43 -19.96 18.08
C ILE A 598 -8.29 -19.70 16.58
N VAL A 599 -9.37 -19.87 15.81
CA VAL A 599 -9.37 -19.65 14.36
C VAL A 599 -9.00 -18.21 14.03
N LEU A 600 -9.49 -17.24 14.80
CA LEU A 600 -9.17 -15.83 14.62
C LEU A 600 -7.74 -15.47 14.97
N GLY A 601 -7.23 -15.97 16.09
CA GLY A 601 -5.84 -15.83 16.45
C GLY A 601 -4.92 -16.43 15.38
N ALA A 602 -5.28 -17.60 14.87
CA ALA A 602 -4.54 -18.26 13.81
C ALA A 602 -4.54 -17.46 12.51
N LEU A 603 -5.72 -16.97 12.08
CA LEU A 603 -5.86 -16.11 10.91
C LEU A 603 -5.09 -14.80 11.07
N ALA A 604 -5.18 -14.16 12.25
CA ALA A 604 -4.45 -12.95 12.59
C ALA A 604 -2.93 -13.16 12.48
N GLY A 605 -2.43 -14.24 13.09
CA GLY A 605 -1.02 -14.62 13.05
C GLY A 605 -0.54 -14.95 11.64
N LEU A 606 -1.37 -15.65 10.85
CA LEU A 606 -1.11 -15.95 9.44
C LEU A 606 -0.96 -14.66 8.63
N VAL A 607 -1.95 -13.77 8.71
CA VAL A 607 -2.00 -12.52 7.95
C VAL A 607 -0.83 -11.62 8.32
N LEU A 608 -0.58 -11.43 9.63
CA LEU A 608 0.51 -10.60 10.11
C LEU A 608 1.87 -11.16 9.66
N CYS A 609 2.07 -12.47 9.74
CA CYS A 609 3.31 -13.10 9.30
C CYS A 609 3.51 -13.00 7.79
N VAL A 610 2.48 -13.32 6.99
CA VAL A 610 2.52 -13.17 5.54
C VAL A 610 2.80 -11.72 5.17
N LEU A 611 2.15 -10.75 5.82
CA LEU A 611 2.42 -9.34 5.63
C LEU A 611 3.89 -9.02 5.94
N VAL A 612 4.44 -9.47 7.06
CA VAL A 612 5.85 -9.23 7.42
C VAL A 612 6.81 -9.90 6.44
N VAL A 613 6.55 -11.13 6.00
CA VAL A 613 7.36 -11.86 5.01
C VAL A 613 7.35 -11.16 3.67
N VAL A 614 6.16 -10.75 3.20
CA VAL A 614 6.00 -9.96 1.98
C VAL A 614 6.75 -8.64 2.13
N LEU A 615 6.54 -7.89 3.22
CA LEU A 615 7.24 -6.64 3.48
C LEU A 615 8.76 -6.82 3.47
N ARG A 616 9.29 -7.87 4.12
CA ARG A 616 10.72 -8.20 4.07
C ARG A 616 11.20 -8.47 2.65
N ALA A 617 10.45 -9.26 1.89
CA ALA A 617 10.76 -9.55 0.49
C ALA A 617 10.70 -8.31 -0.40
N LEU A 618 9.89 -7.31 -0.04
CA LEU A 618 9.82 -6.01 -0.71
C LEU A 618 10.92 -5.04 -0.26
N VAL A 619 11.43 -5.16 0.97
CA VAL A 619 12.54 -4.34 1.49
C VAL A 619 13.87 -4.78 0.87
N ASP A 620 14.01 -6.06 0.61
CA ASP A 620 15.26 -6.67 0.16
C ASP A 620 15.58 -6.30 -1.30
N ARG A 621 16.54 -5.39 -1.47
CA ARG A 621 17.07 -4.92 -2.77
C ARG A 621 18.37 -5.60 -3.16
N THR A 622 18.74 -6.68 -2.47
CA THR A 622 20.03 -7.34 -2.70
C THR A 622 19.98 -8.22 -3.94
N ILE A 623 21.10 -8.27 -4.66
CA ILE A 623 21.27 -9.05 -5.88
C ILE A 623 21.52 -10.50 -5.50
N LYS A 624 20.69 -11.41 -6.02
CA LYS A 624 20.74 -12.85 -5.67
C LYS A 624 20.82 -13.79 -6.86
N ASP A 625 20.54 -13.30 -8.06
CA ASP A 625 20.52 -14.12 -9.26
C ASP A 625 21.04 -13.36 -10.48
N ARG A 626 21.35 -14.13 -11.53
CA ARG A 626 21.78 -13.62 -12.82
C ARG A 626 20.80 -12.63 -13.42
N ALA A 627 19.50 -12.92 -13.28
CA ALA A 627 18.44 -12.05 -13.78
C ALA A 627 18.49 -10.66 -13.12
N GLY A 628 18.72 -10.58 -11.81
CA GLY A 628 18.93 -9.32 -11.10
C GLY A 628 20.13 -8.54 -11.63
N LEU A 629 21.27 -9.21 -11.85
CA LEU A 629 22.49 -8.60 -12.40
C LEU A 629 22.30 -8.02 -13.81
N GLU A 630 21.75 -8.82 -14.73
CA GLU A 630 21.55 -8.43 -16.12
C GLU A 630 20.50 -7.31 -16.26
N GLN A 631 19.46 -7.30 -15.40
CA GLN A 631 18.46 -6.22 -15.33
C GLN A 631 19.06 -4.87 -14.93
N VAL A 632 20.11 -4.88 -14.10
CA VAL A 632 20.67 -3.65 -13.56
C VAL A 632 21.68 -3.00 -14.50
N THR A 633 22.48 -3.80 -15.20
CA THR A 633 23.81 -3.37 -15.66
C THR A 633 24.07 -3.54 -17.16
N GLY A 634 23.30 -4.37 -17.87
CA GLY A 634 23.57 -4.70 -19.28
C GLY A 634 24.91 -5.40 -19.57
N ALA A 635 25.81 -5.53 -18.59
CA ALA A 635 27.10 -6.17 -18.71
C ALA A 635 27.00 -7.70 -18.49
N PRO A 636 27.87 -8.50 -19.10
CA PRO A 636 27.80 -9.96 -19.01
C PRO A 636 28.20 -10.47 -17.62
N LEU A 637 27.51 -11.51 -17.14
CA LEU A 637 27.92 -12.28 -15.97
C LEU A 637 29.03 -13.28 -16.39
N LEU A 638 30.26 -13.06 -15.91
CA LEU A 638 31.42 -13.91 -16.22
C LEU A 638 31.38 -15.24 -15.46
N GLY A 639 30.83 -15.24 -14.25
CA GLY A 639 30.64 -16.47 -13.47
C GLY A 639 30.15 -16.25 -12.04
N LEU A 640 30.03 -17.36 -11.33
CA LEU A 640 29.49 -17.45 -9.97
C LEU A 640 30.52 -18.11 -9.06
N VAL A 641 30.87 -17.49 -7.94
CA VAL A 641 31.80 -18.07 -6.95
C VAL A 641 31.01 -18.54 -5.72
N PRO A 642 31.00 -19.85 -5.42
CA PRO A 642 30.25 -20.39 -4.28
C PRO A 642 30.93 -20.07 -2.94
N VAL A 643 30.14 -20.08 -1.87
CA VAL A 643 30.71 -20.10 -0.50
C VAL A 643 31.48 -21.40 -0.31
N SER A 644 32.78 -21.28 -0.01
CA SER A 644 33.70 -22.40 0.20
C SER A 644 34.52 -22.17 1.45
N LYS A 645 34.71 -23.22 2.26
CA LYS A 645 35.57 -23.17 3.45
C LYS A 645 37.03 -22.92 3.08
N ARG A 646 37.50 -23.46 1.96
CA ARG A 646 38.88 -23.26 1.46
C ARG A 646 39.12 -21.80 1.09
N LEU A 647 38.22 -21.20 0.31
CA LEU A 647 38.30 -19.78 -0.07
C LEU A 647 38.20 -18.84 1.14
N ALA A 648 37.48 -19.25 2.20
CA ALA A 648 37.39 -18.50 3.45
C ALA A 648 38.64 -18.66 4.33
N ALA A 649 39.44 -19.69 4.10
CA ALA A 649 40.71 -19.94 4.76
C ALA A 649 41.91 -19.48 3.90
N ASP A 650 41.65 -18.72 2.83
CA ASP A 650 42.64 -18.21 1.87
C ASP A 650 43.51 -19.29 1.21
N GLU A 651 43.02 -20.53 1.20
CA GLU A 651 43.66 -21.65 0.52
C GLU A 651 43.37 -21.59 -0.98
N ILE A 652 44.42 -21.36 -1.79
CA ILE A 652 44.33 -21.37 -3.25
C ILE A 652 44.25 -22.82 -3.75
N PRO A 653 43.14 -23.23 -4.39
CA PRO A 653 43.00 -24.57 -4.96
C PRO A 653 44.04 -24.86 -6.04
N ASP A 654 44.40 -26.13 -6.19
CA ASP A 654 45.12 -26.56 -7.37
C ASP A 654 44.18 -26.65 -8.59
N TYR A 655 44.17 -25.61 -9.43
CA TYR A 655 43.27 -25.52 -10.57
C TYR A 655 43.52 -26.55 -11.69
N GLU A 656 44.61 -27.31 -11.66
CA GLU A 656 44.83 -28.41 -12.59
C GLU A 656 44.11 -29.69 -12.15
N THR A 657 44.20 -30.02 -10.86
CA THR A 657 43.78 -31.33 -10.34
C THR A 657 42.51 -31.28 -9.47
N ASP A 658 42.19 -30.14 -8.85
CA ASP A 658 41.06 -30.02 -7.92
C ASP A 658 39.72 -29.99 -8.68
N SER A 659 38.88 -30.99 -8.45
CA SER A 659 37.52 -31.06 -9.02
C SER A 659 36.45 -30.40 -8.13
N GLY A 660 36.85 -29.64 -7.11
CA GLY A 660 35.95 -28.94 -6.20
C GLY A 660 35.16 -27.83 -6.89
N ALA A 661 33.97 -27.53 -6.35
CA ALA A 661 33.05 -26.54 -6.92
C ALA A 661 33.68 -25.13 -7.07
N ALA A 662 34.56 -24.74 -6.14
CA ALA A 662 35.29 -23.47 -6.23
C ALA A 662 36.28 -23.47 -7.42
N ALA A 663 37.06 -24.54 -7.59
CA ALA A 663 38.01 -24.66 -8.69
C ALA A 663 37.30 -24.62 -10.05
N GLU A 664 36.17 -25.32 -10.18
CA GLU A 664 35.36 -25.31 -11.39
C GLU A 664 34.76 -23.94 -11.71
N SER A 665 34.31 -23.20 -10.69
CA SER A 665 33.85 -21.82 -10.85
C SER A 665 34.93 -20.90 -11.42
N PHE A 666 36.18 -21.01 -10.96
CA PHE A 666 37.28 -20.20 -11.50
C PHE A 666 37.70 -20.63 -12.91
N ARG A 667 37.64 -21.94 -13.24
CA ARG A 667 37.82 -22.42 -14.63
C ARG A 667 36.74 -21.87 -15.57
N ALA A 668 35.50 -21.80 -15.10
CA ALA A 668 34.39 -21.22 -15.85
C ALA A 668 34.60 -19.71 -16.06
N ILE A 669 34.97 -18.96 -15.00
CA ILE A 669 35.27 -17.52 -15.12
C ILE A 669 36.42 -17.26 -16.09
N ARG A 670 37.51 -18.04 -16.01
CA ARG A 670 38.63 -18.00 -16.95
C ARG A 670 38.17 -18.21 -18.39
N THR A 671 37.31 -19.20 -18.62
CA THR A 671 36.77 -19.50 -19.96
C THR A 671 35.91 -18.36 -20.48
N SER A 672 35.02 -17.81 -19.65
CA SER A 672 34.19 -16.65 -20.00
C SER A 672 35.03 -15.43 -20.36
N LEU A 673 36.12 -15.18 -19.62
CA LEU A 673 37.01 -14.04 -19.85
C LEU A 673 37.63 -14.06 -21.25
N ARG A 674 37.97 -15.25 -21.78
CA ARG A 674 38.47 -15.42 -23.15
C ARG A 674 37.48 -14.99 -24.24
N PHE A 675 36.18 -15.01 -23.93
CA PHE A 675 35.12 -14.65 -24.87
C PHE A 675 34.64 -13.20 -24.75
N VAL A 676 35.15 -12.42 -23.78
CA VAL A 676 34.75 -11.01 -23.62
C VAL A 676 35.21 -10.17 -24.80
N ASN A 677 36.41 -10.40 -25.32
CA ASN A 677 36.91 -9.75 -26.53
C ASN A 677 37.93 -10.66 -27.25
N VAL A 678 37.47 -11.32 -28.31
CA VAL A 678 38.28 -12.29 -29.08
C VAL A 678 39.32 -11.58 -29.96
N ASP A 679 38.97 -10.42 -30.49
CA ASP A 679 39.82 -9.68 -31.44
C ASP A 679 40.90 -8.86 -30.72
N ASN A 680 40.59 -8.35 -29.53
CA ASN A 680 41.55 -7.62 -28.70
C ASN A 680 41.42 -8.04 -27.22
N PRO A 681 42.03 -9.17 -26.81
CA PRO A 681 41.91 -9.67 -25.45
C PRO A 681 42.53 -8.67 -24.46
N PRO A 682 41.84 -8.35 -23.35
CA PRO A 682 42.35 -7.40 -22.36
C PRO A 682 43.60 -7.98 -21.68
N ARG A 683 44.70 -7.21 -21.67
CA ARG A 683 45.94 -7.60 -21.00
C ARG A 683 45.96 -7.11 -19.57
N THR A 684 45.51 -5.89 -19.30
CA THR A 684 45.43 -5.34 -17.95
C THR A 684 43.98 -5.35 -17.47
N ILE A 685 43.72 -6.04 -16.36
CA ILE A 685 42.36 -6.26 -15.85
C ILE A 685 42.32 -5.86 -14.38
N SER A 686 41.52 -4.85 -14.05
CA SER A 686 41.28 -4.53 -12.64
C SER A 686 40.12 -5.33 -12.06
N ILE A 687 40.26 -5.76 -10.81
CA ILE A 687 39.19 -6.39 -10.02
C ILE A 687 38.74 -5.38 -8.98
N THR A 688 37.49 -4.97 -9.05
CA THR A 688 36.90 -3.99 -8.12
C THR A 688 35.53 -4.44 -7.66
N SER A 689 34.91 -3.67 -6.77
CA SER A 689 33.63 -4.01 -6.15
C SER A 689 32.87 -2.73 -5.79
N ALA A 690 31.56 -2.82 -5.53
CA ALA A 690 30.79 -1.66 -5.12
C ALA A 690 31.19 -1.23 -3.70
N THR A 691 31.25 -2.20 -2.79
CA THR A 691 31.54 -1.99 -1.37
C THR A 691 32.66 -2.89 -0.85
N GLN A 692 33.12 -2.66 0.38
CA GLN A 692 34.18 -3.47 1.00
C GLN A 692 33.70 -4.91 1.25
N SER A 693 34.63 -5.86 1.29
CA SER A 693 34.36 -7.26 1.68
C SER A 693 33.46 -8.07 0.72
N GLU A 694 33.35 -7.62 -0.53
CA GLU A 694 32.61 -8.33 -1.58
C GLU A 694 33.41 -9.47 -2.24
N GLY A 695 34.70 -9.64 -1.90
CA GLY A 695 35.54 -10.74 -2.37
C GLY A 695 36.46 -10.40 -3.55
N LYS A 696 36.69 -9.10 -3.82
CA LYS A 696 37.62 -8.58 -4.85
C LYS A 696 39.00 -9.24 -4.83
N SER A 697 39.71 -9.17 -3.71
CA SER A 697 41.06 -9.73 -3.55
C SER A 697 41.07 -11.26 -3.63
N THR A 698 40.01 -11.91 -3.13
CA THR A 698 39.84 -13.37 -3.29
C THR A 698 39.72 -13.74 -4.76
N LEU A 699 38.87 -13.03 -5.51
CA LEU A 699 38.70 -13.26 -6.94
C LEU A 699 40.01 -13.00 -7.69
N ALA A 700 40.72 -11.90 -7.39
CA ALA A 700 41.98 -11.54 -8.03
C ALA A 700 43.04 -12.66 -7.89
N MET A 701 43.33 -13.10 -6.65
CA MET A 701 44.34 -14.16 -6.39
C MET A 701 43.99 -15.49 -7.06
N ASN A 702 42.72 -15.89 -6.97
CA ASN A 702 42.25 -17.18 -7.46
C ASN A 702 42.13 -17.18 -9.00
N LEU A 703 41.69 -16.07 -9.61
CA LEU A 703 41.67 -15.91 -11.06
C LEU A 703 43.08 -15.89 -11.65
N ALA A 704 44.01 -15.16 -11.02
CA ALA A 704 45.42 -15.13 -11.45
C ALA A 704 46.05 -16.54 -11.38
N SER A 705 45.81 -17.27 -10.30
CA SER A 705 46.27 -18.65 -10.14
C SER A 705 45.64 -19.62 -11.15
N ALA A 706 44.35 -19.46 -11.48
CA ALA A 706 43.66 -20.28 -12.46
C ALA A 706 44.13 -20.00 -13.90
N LEU A 707 44.52 -18.75 -14.22
CA LEU A 707 45.14 -18.39 -15.49
C LEU A 707 46.56 -18.95 -15.60
N ALA A 708 47.36 -18.83 -14.53
CA ALA A 708 48.74 -19.34 -14.49
C ALA A 708 48.81 -20.87 -14.60
N ALA A 709 47.81 -21.58 -14.07
CA ALA A 709 47.66 -23.04 -14.23
C ALA A 709 47.41 -23.48 -15.69
N GLU A 710 47.16 -22.56 -16.61
CA GLU A 710 47.08 -22.85 -18.05
C GLU A 710 48.41 -22.62 -18.79
N GLY A 711 49.48 -22.33 -18.04
CA GLY A 711 50.80 -22.02 -18.61
C GLY A 711 50.94 -20.58 -19.13
N LEU A 712 49.94 -19.72 -18.90
CA LEU A 712 50.04 -18.29 -19.20
C LEU A 712 50.95 -17.60 -18.18
N ASN A 713 51.70 -16.60 -18.62
CA ASN A 713 52.51 -15.75 -17.75
C ASN A 713 51.61 -14.67 -17.15
N ILE A 714 51.38 -14.73 -15.84
CA ILE A 714 50.46 -13.84 -15.13
C ILE A 714 51.21 -13.03 -14.08
N CYS A 715 50.88 -11.73 -14.01
CA CYS A 715 51.30 -10.87 -12.90
C CYS A 715 50.08 -10.43 -12.09
N LEU A 716 50.10 -10.67 -10.78
CA LEU A 716 49.11 -10.19 -9.83
C LEU A 716 49.65 -8.96 -9.10
N VAL A 717 48.93 -7.84 -9.19
CA VAL A 717 49.34 -6.55 -8.64
C VAL A 717 48.36 -6.13 -7.54
N ASP A 718 48.86 -5.86 -6.33
CA ASP A 718 48.04 -5.30 -5.23
C ASP A 718 48.03 -3.77 -5.29
N ALA A 719 47.02 -3.20 -5.95
CA ALA A 719 46.84 -1.75 -6.05
C ALA A 719 45.82 -1.20 -5.03
N ASP A 720 45.39 -2.00 -4.04
CA ASP A 720 44.64 -1.50 -2.88
C ASP A 720 45.65 -0.87 -1.89
N LEU A 721 46.15 0.31 -2.25
CA LEU A 721 47.14 1.06 -1.45
C LEU A 721 46.56 1.65 -0.15
N ARG A 722 45.31 1.33 0.21
CA ARG A 722 44.69 1.74 1.47
C ARG A 722 44.59 0.57 2.45
N ARG A 723 44.20 -0.60 1.95
CA ARG A 723 44.04 -1.83 2.73
C ARG A 723 44.59 -3.02 1.92
N PRO A 724 45.90 -3.07 1.69
CA PRO A 724 46.52 -4.15 0.93
C PRO A 724 46.29 -5.47 1.67
N SER A 725 46.01 -6.52 0.91
CA SER A 725 45.66 -7.83 1.49
C SER A 725 46.24 -9.00 0.72
N VAL A 726 46.82 -8.79 -0.47
CA VAL A 726 47.31 -9.88 -1.30
C VAL A 726 48.52 -10.55 -0.64
N ALA A 727 49.51 -9.77 -0.21
CA ALA A 727 50.74 -10.31 0.40
C ALA A 727 50.44 -11.13 1.67
N GLU A 728 49.61 -10.60 2.58
CA GLU A 728 49.21 -11.29 3.80
C GLU A 728 48.48 -12.62 3.51
N ARG A 729 47.57 -12.62 2.53
CA ARG A 729 46.73 -13.78 2.21
C ARG A 729 47.46 -14.86 1.40
N LEU A 730 48.45 -14.48 0.60
CA LEU A 730 49.32 -15.42 -0.11
C LEU A 730 50.37 -16.05 0.84
N GLY A 731 50.61 -15.45 2.00
CA GLY A 731 51.46 -15.96 3.06
C GLY A 731 52.90 -15.43 3.02
N VAL A 732 53.75 -16.01 3.86
CA VAL A 732 55.08 -15.48 4.27
C VAL A 732 56.14 -15.39 3.15
N SER A 733 55.81 -15.77 1.91
CA SER A 733 56.74 -15.78 0.77
C SER A 733 56.75 -14.48 -0.04
N ILE A 734 55.87 -13.51 0.28
CA ILE A 734 55.77 -12.23 -0.42
C ILE A 734 56.15 -11.09 0.54
N GLU A 735 57.19 -10.33 0.19
CA GLU A 735 57.61 -9.12 0.89
C GLU A 735 56.67 -7.96 0.55
N GLN A 736 56.08 -7.32 1.57
CA GLN A 736 55.08 -6.27 1.38
C GLN A 736 55.68 -4.87 1.15
N ASN A 737 56.93 -4.64 1.55
CA ASN A 737 57.53 -3.30 1.57
C ASN A 737 58.00 -2.80 0.19
N VAL A 738 58.20 -3.70 -0.78
CA VAL A 738 58.59 -3.37 -2.15
C VAL A 738 57.44 -3.76 -3.08
N GLY A 739 56.95 -2.82 -3.88
CA GLY A 739 55.74 -3.04 -4.66
C GLY A 739 55.29 -1.85 -5.49
N VAL A 740 53.99 -1.77 -5.75
CA VAL A 740 53.35 -0.76 -6.60
C VAL A 740 53.77 0.66 -6.23
N SER A 741 53.69 1.02 -4.95
CA SER A 741 54.00 2.38 -4.51
C SER A 741 55.48 2.75 -4.68
N THR A 742 56.41 1.84 -4.38
CA THR A 742 57.86 2.08 -4.48
C THR A 742 58.32 2.16 -5.93
N VAL A 743 57.73 1.34 -6.82
CA VAL A 743 57.99 1.38 -8.26
C VAL A 743 57.49 2.68 -8.89
N ILE A 744 56.23 3.05 -8.63
CA ILE A 744 55.65 4.27 -9.22
C ILE A 744 56.33 5.54 -8.68
N SER A 745 56.83 5.49 -7.44
CA SER A 745 57.61 6.58 -6.84
C SER A 745 59.07 6.64 -7.32
N GLY A 746 59.53 5.63 -8.07
CA GLY A 746 60.89 5.54 -8.62
C GLY A 746 61.96 5.13 -7.61
N GLU A 747 61.56 4.53 -6.47
CA GLU A 747 62.48 4.05 -5.43
C GLU A 747 63.17 2.74 -5.82
N CYS A 748 62.51 1.91 -6.65
CA CYS A 748 63.06 0.67 -7.20
C CYS A 748 62.56 0.43 -8.64
N GLY A 749 63.24 -0.45 -9.39
CA GLY A 749 62.78 -0.88 -10.70
C GLY A 749 61.60 -1.86 -10.63
N VAL A 750 60.92 -2.08 -11.76
CA VAL A 750 59.86 -3.10 -11.86
C VAL A 750 60.40 -4.49 -11.55
N ASP A 751 61.61 -4.80 -12.03
CA ASP A 751 62.27 -6.09 -11.82
C ASP A 751 62.56 -6.39 -10.34
N ASP A 752 62.82 -5.36 -9.53
CA ASP A 752 63.07 -5.50 -8.09
C ASP A 752 61.78 -5.78 -7.30
N ALA A 753 60.62 -5.40 -7.84
CA ALA A 753 59.33 -5.55 -7.19
C ALA A 753 58.59 -6.84 -7.58
N ILE A 754 59.05 -7.53 -8.63
CA ILE A 754 58.48 -8.80 -9.09
C ILE A 754 58.90 -9.94 -8.17
N GLN A 755 57.92 -10.60 -7.56
CA GLN A 755 58.15 -11.73 -6.65
C GLN A 755 57.45 -12.98 -7.18
N ARG A 756 58.22 -14.06 -7.41
CA ARG A 756 57.69 -15.34 -7.90
C ARG A 756 56.85 -16.05 -6.85
N TYR A 757 55.60 -16.35 -7.17
CA TYR A 757 54.70 -17.06 -6.29
C TYR A 757 54.55 -18.53 -6.71
N HIS A 758 55.17 -19.42 -5.92
CA HIS A 758 55.36 -20.84 -6.22
C HIS A 758 56.09 -21.12 -7.54
N ALA A 759 56.42 -22.38 -7.84
CA ALA A 759 57.12 -22.78 -9.07
C ALA A 759 56.25 -22.67 -10.35
N ARG A 760 55.26 -21.77 -10.36
CA ARG A 760 54.28 -21.54 -11.43
C ARG A 760 54.58 -20.24 -12.16
N SER A 761 54.00 -20.04 -13.35
CA SER A 761 54.04 -18.81 -14.14
C SER A 761 53.19 -17.67 -13.52
N LEU A 762 53.23 -17.50 -12.20
CA LEU A 762 52.53 -16.45 -11.46
C LEU A 762 53.52 -15.61 -10.68
N ASP A 763 53.66 -14.37 -11.11
CA ASP A 763 54.43 -13.34 -10.41
C ASP A 763 53.47 -12.43 -9.63
N VAL A 764 53.95 -11.88 -8.52
CA VAL A 764 53.19 -11.01 -7.63
C VAL A 764 53.97 -9.74 -7.37
N ILE A 765 53.28 -8.61 -7.43
CA ILE A 765 53.78 -7.31 -7.01
C ILE A 765 52.87 -6.83 -5.88
N ALA A 766 53.43 -6.74 -4.67
CA ALA A 766 52.71 -6.26 -3.49
C ALA A 766 52.40 -4.75 -3.59
N SER A 767 51.69 -4.20 -2.60
CA SER A 767 51.37 -2.77 -2.57
C SER A 767 52.59 -1.86 -2.41
N GLY A 768 53.64 -2.35 -1.74
CA GLY A 768 54.73 -1.52 -1.24
C GLY A 768 54.34 -0.74 0.01
N VAL A 769 55.21 0.19 0.42
CA VAL A 769 54.95 1.12 1.54
C VAL A 769 53.70 1.97 1.24
N LEU A 770 52.78 2.06 2.20
CA LEU A 770 51.54 2.81 2.03
C LEU A 770 51.83 4.30 1.78
N PRO A 771 51.49 4.86 0.60
CA PRO A 771 51.79 6.25 0.30
C PRO A 771 50.80 7.20 0.99
N PRO A 772 51.18 8.47 1.25
CA PRO A 772 50.28 9.46 1.83
C PRO A 772 49.12 9.84 0.89
N ASN A 773 49.36 9.80 -0.43
CA ASN A 773 48.37 10.16 -1.47
C ASN A 773 48.14 9.02 -2.49
N PRO A 774 47.44 7.93 -2.14
CA PRO A 774 47.20 6.80 -3.04
C PRO A 774 46.54 7.15 -4.38
N ALA A 775 45.50 7.99 -4.34
CA ALA A 775 44.71 8.34 -5.53
C ALA A 775 45.54 9.06 -6.61
N GLU A 776 46.39 10.01 -6.20
CA GLU A 776 47.25 10.77 -7.11
C GLU A 776 48.31 9.86 -7.74
N LEU A 777 48.85 8.93 -6.94
CA LEU A 777 49.84 7.97 -7.40
C LEU A 777 49.26 7.01 -8.44
N LEU A 778 48.05 6.47 -8.22
CA LEU A 778 47.37 5.58 -9.17
C LEU A 778 46.87 6.31 -10.44
N ALA A 779 46.50 7.58 -10.33
CA ALA A 779 46.12 8.41 -11.48
C ALA A 779 47.33 8.94 -12.27
N SER A 780 48.56 8.74 -11.77
CA SER A 780 49.76 9.29 -12.37
C SER A 780 50.10 8.64 -13.72
N ARG A 781 50.88 9.35 -14.53
CA ARG A 781 51.46 8.81 -15.76
C ARG A 781 52.44 7.65 -15.48
N ALA A 782 53.17 7.72 -14.37
CA ALA A 782 54.09 6.65 -13.96
C ALA A 782 53.34 5.33 -13.68
N CYS A 783 52.14 5.38 -13.10
CA CYS A 783 51.29 4.19 -12.94
C CYS A 783 50.90 3.57 -14.29
N ARG A 784 50.58 4.39 -15.30
CA ARG A 784 50.27 3.91 -16.64
C ARG A 784 51.49 3.28 -17.30
N GLU A 785 52.65 3.93 -17.23
CA GLU A 785 53.90 3.40 -17.78
C GLU A 785 54.30 2.08 -17.11
N PHE A 786 54.10 1.96 -15.79
CA PHE A 786 54.28 0.72 -15.03
C PHE A 786 53.35 -0.40 -15.52
N LEU A 787 52.05 -0.13 -15.66
CA LEU A 787 51.09 -1.14 -16.14
C LEU A 787 51.35 -1.53 -17.61
N ASP A 788 51.73 -0.57 -18.46
CA ASP A 788 52.09 -0.81 -19.86
C ASP A 788 53.36 -1.67 -19.98
N GLU A 789 54.35 -1.45 -19.11
CA GLU A 789 55.56 -2.28 -19.04
C GLU A 789 55.24 -3.72 -18.63
N LEU A 790 54.34 -3.92 -17.65
CA LEU A 790 53.87 -5.26 -17.28
C LEU A 790 53.06 -5.91 -18.41
N ALA A 791 52.20 -5.15 -19.10
CA ALA A 791 51.38 -5.66 -20.21
C ALA A 791 52.20 -6.12 -21.44
N GLN A 792 53.47 -5.69 -21.53
CA GLN A 792 54.41 -6.16 -22.55
C GLN A 792 55.10 -7.48 -22.16
N ARG A 793 55.22 -7.76 -20.85
CA ARG A 793 55.94 -8.90 -20.29
C ARG A 793 55.05 -10.09 -19.97
N TYR A 794 53.78 -9.84 -19.63
CA TYR A 794 52.82 -10.84 -19.19
C TYR A 794 51.66 -10.96 -20.17
N ASP A 795 51.06 -12.15 -20.24
CA ASP A 795 49.85 -12.40 -21.04
C ASP A 795 48.65 -11.66 -20.43
N HIS A 796 48.55 -11.70 -19.10
CA HIS A 796 47.60 -10.90 -18.33
C HIS A 796 48.22 -10.33 -17.05
N VAL A 797 47.82 -9.11 -16.72
CA VAL A 797 48.11 -8.40 -15.47
C VAL A 797 46.79 -8.23 -14.73
N ILE A 798 46.63 -8.94 -13.61
CA ILE A 798 45.44 -8.87 -12.76
C ILE A 798 45.73 -7.88 -11.64
N VAL A 799 44.91 -6.83 -11.52
CA VAL A 799 45.14 -5.75 -10.56
C VAL A 799 44.03 -5.74 -9.52
N ASP A 800 44.35 -6.05 -8.25
CA ASP A 800 43.40 -5.89 -7.15
C ASP A 800 43.25 -4.40 -6.80
N SER A 801 42.01 -3.93 -6.67
CA SER A 801 41.68 -2.50 -6.58
C SER A 801 40.74 -2.20 -5.41
N THR A 802 40.70 -0.95 -4.97
CA THR A 802 39.76 -0.49 -3.93
C THR A 802 38.28 -0.53 -4.38
N PRO A 803 37.30 -0.58 -3.43
CA PRO A 803 35.88 -0.49 -3.77
C PRO A 803 35.46 0.90 -4.30
N LEU A 804 34.61 0.91 -5.33
CA LEU A 804 34.23 2.10 -6.10
C LEU A 804 33.41 3.12 -5.31
N LEU A 805 32.61 2.69 -4.33
CA LEU A 805 31.78 3.60 -3.53
C LEU A 805 32.46 4.06 -2.24
N ALA A 806 33.55 3.41 -1.84
CA ALA A 806 34.27 3.79 -0.63
C ALA A 806 35.23 4.96 -0.90
N VAL A 807 35.97 4.90 -2.02
CA VAL A 807 36.99 5.86 -2.41
C VAL A 807 37.10 5.95 -3.93
N THR A 808 37.72 7.03 -4.44
CA THR A 808 37.86 7.28 -5.89
C THR A 808 38.97 6.47 -6.55
N ASP A 809 39.91 5.94 -5.77
CA ASP A 809 41.12 5.27 -6.22
C ASP A 809 40.82 4.15 -7.25
N GLY A 810 39.78 3.35 -7.00
CA GLY A 810 39.41 2.24 -7.86
C GLY A 810 38.85 2.67 -9.22
N ALA A 811 38.11 3.78 -9.28
CA ALA A 811 37.66 4.34 -10.55
C ALA A 811 38.83 4.95 -11.33
N LEU A 812 39.76 5.64 -10.65
CA LEU A 812 40.96 6.19 -11.29
C LEU A 812 41.83 5.08 -11.88
N LEU A 813 42.07 4.00 -11.13
CA LEU A 813 42.79 2.83 -11.63
C LEU A 813 42.06 2.13 -12.80
N ALA A 814 40.72 2.06 -12.76
CA ALA A 814 39.93 1.50 -13.85
C ALA A 814 40.14 2.23 -15.19
N SER A 815 40.51 3.52 -15.17
CA SER A 815 40.82 4.31 -16.38
C SER A 815 42.23 4.07 -16.94
N GLN A 816 43.07 3.34 -16.20
CA GLN A 816 44.46 3.05 -16.54
C GLN A 816 44.64 1.61 -17.07
N VAL A 817 43.59 0.78 -17.02
CA VAL A 817 43.59 -0.62 -17.48
C VAL A 817 42.68 -0.82 -18.68
N ASP A 818 42.83 -1.94 -19.40
CA ASP A 818 42.01 -2.28 -20.58
C ASP A 818 40.54 -2.51 -20.20
N GLY A 819 40.29 -3.01 -19.00
CA GLY A 819 38.94 -3.13 -18.47
C GLY A 819 38.87 -3.65 -17.04
N SER A 820 37.67 -3.59 -16.48
CA SER A 820 37.41 -3.91 -15.08
C SER A 820 36.37 -5.01 -14.92
N ILE A 821 36.60 -5.92 -13.99
CA ILE A 821 35.62 -6.90 -13.53
C ILE A 821 35.05 -6.42 -12.19
N VAL A 822 33.72 -6.30 -12.12
CA VAL A 822 33.03 -5.86 -10.90
C VAL A 822 32.54 -7.08 -10.13
N VAL A 823 33.01 -7.23 -8.90
CA VAL A 823 32.56 -8.27 -7.97
C VAL A 823 31.29 -7.79 -7.26
N VAL A 824 30.28 -8.64 -7.27
CA VAL A 824 28.98 -8.40 -6.63
C VAL A 824 28.74 -9.51 -5.63
N ARG A 825 28.45 -9.19 -4.38
CA ARG A 825 28.26 -10.20 -3.33
C ARG A 825 26.81 -10.64 -3.26
N HIS A 826 26.56 -11.94 -3.38
CA HIS A 826 25.23 -12.52 -3.35
C HIS A 826 24.49 -12.18 -2.04
N GLY A 827 23.32 -11.56 -2.18
CA GLY A 827 22.43 -11.26 -1.07
C GLY A 827 22.91 -10.16 -0.12
N ASP A 828 23.95 -9.41 -0.52
CA ASP A 828 24.55 -8.33 0.27
C ASP A 828 24.57 -7.03 -0.55
N THR A 829 25.18 -7.05 -1.74
CA THR A 829 25.23 -5.90 -2.64
C THR A 829 23.83 -5.57 -3.16
N THR A 830 23.41 -4.31 -3.02
CA THR A 830 22.11 -3.83 -3.49
C THR A 830 22.13 -3.35 -4.95
N ASP A 831 20.95 -3.36 -5.58
CA ASP A 831 20.77 -2.81 -6.93
C ASP A 831 21.27 -1.36 -7.04
N ASP A 832 21.01 -0.53 -6.02
CA ASP A 832 21.39 0.88 -6.01
C ASP A 832 22.91 1.06 -5.90
N GLU A 833 23.57 0.27 -5.04
CA GLU A 833 25.04 0.27 -4.90
C GLU A 833 25.71 -0.16 -6.21
N LEU A 834 25.23 -1.22 -6.85
CA LEU A 834 25.79 -1.66 -8.13
C LEU A 834 25.62 -0.60 -9.23
N ARG A 835 24.47 0.06 -9.33
CA ARG A 835 24.25 1.14 -10.30
C ARG A 835 25.20 2.30 -10.09
N ASN A 836 25.38 2.72 -8.84
CA ASN A 836 26.28 3.82 -8.50
C ASN A 836 27.74 3.44 -8.80
N ALA A 837 28.14 2.20 -8.51
CA ALA A 837 29.48 1.71 -8.80
C ALA A 837 29.77 1.71 -10.31
N LEU A 838 28.84 1.21 -11.13
CA LEU A 838 28.99 1.25 -12.59
C LEU A 838 29.01 2.67 -13.14
N THR A 839 28.15 3.55 -12.59
CA THR A 839 28.15 4.98 -12.97
C THR A 839 29.52 5.62 -12.67
N ALA A 840 30.18 5.24 -11.57
CA ALA A 840 31.51 5.74 -11.23
C ALA A 840 32.59 5.28 -12.23
N VAL A 841 32.52 4.04 -12.72
CA VAL A 841 33.42 3.50 -13.75
C VAL A 841 33.14 4.14 -15.12
N GLU A 842 31.88 4.29 -15.49
CA GLU A 842 31.48 4.95 -16.73
C GLU A 842 31.87 6.43 -16.76
N ALA A 843 31.79 7.13 -15.63
CA ALA A 843 32.13 8.55 -15.51
C ALA A 843 33.60 8.86 -15.84
N VAL A 844 34.50 7.90 -15.64
CA VAL A 844 35.94 8.01 -15.97
C VAL A 844 36.27 7.40 -17.34
N GLY A 845 35.26 6.96 -18.11
CA GLY A 845 35.44 6.38 -19.44
C GLY A 845 36.06 4.98 -19.44
N ALA A 846 36.03 4.27 -18.32
CA ALA A 846 36.57 2.93 -18.19
C ALA A 846 35.58 1.86 -18.67
N THR A 847 36.09 0.72 -19.15
CA THR A 847 35.28 -0.38 -19.68
C THR A 847 34.99 -1.43 -18.61
N VAL A 848 33.73 -1.84 -18.46
CA VAL A 848 33.34 -2.98 -17.61
C VAL A 848 33.32 -4.24 -18.47
N LEU A 849 34.27 -5.15 -18.24
CA LEU A 849 34.39 -6.42 -18.97
C LEU A 849 33.26 -7.39 -18.63
N GLY A 850 32.77 -7.31 -17.40
CA GLY A 850 31.69 -8.12 -16.89
C GLY A 850 31.69 -8.15 -15.37
N MET A 851 30.84 -9.00 -14.82
CA MET A 851 30.64 -9.10 -13.37
C MET A 851 30.81 -10.53 -12.88
N VAL A 852 31.16 -10.67 -11.60
CA VAL A 852 31.21 -11.97 -10.91
C VAL A 852 30.34 -11.90 -9.67
N LEU A 853 29.38 -12.82 -9.54
CA LEU A 853 28.58 -12.95 -8.33
C LEU A 853 29.32 -13.84 -7.33
N SER A 854 29.78 -13.27 -6.23
CA SER A 854 30.53 -13.95 -5.18
C SER A 854 29.63 -14.46 -4.05
N ALA A 855 30.17 -15.36 -3.21
CA ALA A 855 29.50 -15.91 -2.03
C ALA A 855 28.13 -16.56 -2.30
N VAL A 856 27.98 -17.23 -3.44
CA VAL A 856 26.73 -17.91 -3.82
C VAL A 856 26.49 -19.14 -2.92
N PRO A 857 25.31 -19.30 -2.29
CA PRO A 857 25.01 -20.46 -1.45
C PRO A 857 25.03 -21.78 -2.24
N THR A 858 25.71 -22.78 -1.69
CA THR A 858 25.77 -24.15 -2.23
C THR A 858 24.50 -24.93 -1.86
N GLN A 859 23.38 -24.69 -2.55
CA GLN A 859 22.13 -25.42 -2.28
C GLN A 859 21.98 -26.68 -3.17
N LYS A 860 21.68 -27.83 -2.56
CA LYS A 860 21.50 -29.15 -3.22
C LYS A 860 20.48 -29.16 -4.40
N SER A 861 19.57 -28.19 -4.47
CA SER A 861 18.53 -28.09 -5.50
C SER A 861 18.89 -27.18 -6.68
N SER A 862 19.95 -26.38 -6.58
CA SER A 862 20.38 -25.53 -7.69
C SER A 862 21.22 -26.28 -8.73
N ALA A 863 21.74 -27.47 -8.38
CA ALA A 863 22.46 -28.35 -9.29
C ALA A 863 21.65 -28.69 -10.57
N SER A 864 20.31 -28.65 -10.50
CA SER A 864 19.44 -28.88 -11.67
C SER A 864 19.41 -27.72 -12.68
N HIS A 865 19.81 -26.50 -12.28
CA HIS A 865 20.00 -25.38 -13.22
C HIS A 865 21.45 -25.23 -13.69
N TYR A 866 22.39 -25.93 -13.04
CA TYR A 866 23.79 -25.96 -13.45
C TYR A 866 24.08 -26.96 -14.59
N GLY A 867 23.14 -27.85 -14.94
CA GLY A 867 23.33 -28.87 -15.98
C GLY A 867 22.89 -28.50 -17.40
N THR A 868 22.16 -27.39 -17.61
CA THR A 868 21.46 -27.14 -18.89
C THR A 868 22.38 -26.78 -20.07
N TYR A 869 23.69 -26.57 -19.87
CA TYR A 869 24.63 -26.35 -20.98
C TYR A 869 25.48 -27.57 -21.36
N ALA A 870 25.40 -28.69 -20.62
CA ALA A 870 26.17 -29.90 -20.93
C ALA A 870 25.40 -30.94 -21.77
N SER A 871 24.06 -30.82 -21.91
CA SER A 871 23.22 -31.84 -22.55
C SER A 871 22.72 -31.52 -23.97
N GLU A 872 22.93 -30.31 -24.51
CA GLU A 872 22.45 -29.94 -25.86
C GLU A 872 23.50 -30.11 -26.98
N ARG A 873 24.63 -30.78 -26.71
CA ARG A 873 25.59 -31.20 -27.75
C ARG A 873 25.82 -32.70 -27.74
N LYS A 874 24.75 -33.45 -27.94
CA LYS A 874 24.77 -34.79 -28.54
C LYS A 874 23.51 -34.98 -29.37
N GLU A 875 23.53 -34.42 -30.57
CA GLU A 875 23.07 -35.03 -31.83
C GLU A 875 23.59 -34.21 -33.01
#